data_AF-A0A1M3KGU6-F1
#
_entry.id   AF-A0A1M3KGU6-F1
#
_cell.length_a   1.000
_cell.length_b   1.000
_cell.length_c   1.000
_cell.angle_alpha   90.00
_cell.angle_beta   90.00
_cell.angle_gamma   90.00
#
_symmetry.space_group_name_H-M   'P 1'
#
loop_
_entity.id
_entity.type
_entity.pdbx_description
1 polymer ?
#
loop_
_entity_poly.entity_id
_entity_poly.type
_entity_poly.pdbx_seq_one_letter_code
_entity_poly.pdbx_strand_id
1 'polypeptide(L)'
;MERIEKLQKLGQSLWYDNIERRLLQNGDMAAMINAGEIRGVTSNPSIFNNAISKSSDYDDALQTMSWAGWKAEDMFFQLAIEDIQDTADLFARLFKNTDGKDGFVSLEVSPRLAYDAEGTYQQVLSLWKLVNRPNLMVKIPATKEGLVAIRKSIAAGLNINVTLIFSVERYREVIEAYLSGLEDRLAKGLSIERVNSVASFFVSRVDSKIDKKFDDLVSSGKITKENALEVKGKAAIANSKIAYQLFEEIFSSERAKKLMAAGGRLQRPLWASTSTKDPAYSDVMYVDKLIGANTVNTVPPQTLKAFRDHGIVALTIEKEVEQARKFLNDLPNYGIDLDVVTQELEDEGVTSFANAFSSLLDTIESKKDRFQASLLSMQKAVEKQVEKLDQSQVMKRMFAKDATLWTNDSSSQLEIQKRLGWLDAPFTISSKIPMLTSFREKVQAEGFRHMLLVGMGGSSLASEVIGLTFKEAVNGLNLAVLDSTAPEQVLAETDLVNREKTLFSIASKSGGTSEVQANLAYFYNKMQAKFGSKAGENFIAITDPGTSLTKQAHDMGFLKLFEADPNVGGRYSAMIMFGLVTATLLGVDLDRFSSKAVEFAKYCQPSIPAGRNPGLVLGAILGEANKAGRNKLTIIAEEPFRSFGSWLEQLVAESSGKLGLGIVPVDIEPFMTNGSYHSDRIFVYLRNDGTYQQQVDHIAQQNHPVITFNLNNVYQLGQEFYRWEIAIAIACSIIGVDAFDQPNVQDSKQRTAQKVKDFKEKGKFDIEKPAFEFSDSCIMLSSNLELKEVKSPKDALIKILETAEQNSFIAINAFVTRNEGNLKDLQELRLHILNETNCATTLGFGPRFLHSTGQLHKGGPDEGIFIMITDEIMPEVEIPGWGLGYQDLILAQALGDYEALKNRNRKVIWFRLKGATFSDLWK
;
A
#
# COMPACT_ATOMS: atom_id res chain seq x y z
N MET A 1 -29.02 -13.78 18.70
CA MET A 1 -29.87 -13.30 17.59
C MET A 1 -31.31 -13.04 18.04
N GLU A 2 -31.99 -13.99 18.72
CA GLU A 2 -33.42 -13.84 19.09
C GLU A 2 -33.78 -12.51 19.80
N ARG A 3 -32.93 -12.01 20.71
CA ARG A 3 -33.15 -10.72 21.39
C ARG A 3 -33.15 -9.52 20.44
N ILE A 4 -32.18 -9.44 19.53
CA ILE A 4 -32.05 -8.31 18.61
C ILE A 4 -33.21 -8.31 17.60
N GLU A 5 -33.62 -9.48 17.12
CA GLU A 5 -34.81 -9.59 16.27
C GLU A 5 -36.09 -9.16 16.99
N LYS A 6 -36.26 -9.57 18.26
CA LYS A 6 -37.37 -9.09 19.09
C LYS A 6 -37.34 -7.57 19.28
N LEU A 7 -36.16 -7.00 19.50
CA LEU A 7 -35.98 -5.55 19.65
C LEU A 7 -36.40 -4.79 18.38
N GLN A 8 -35.99 -5.32 17.22
CA GLN A 8 -36.38 -4.77 15.92
C GLN A 8 -37.90 -4.84 15.69
N LYS A 9 -38.55 -5.94 16.10
CA LYS A 9 -40.02 -6.07 16.05
C LYS A 9 -40.74 -5.06 16.94
N LEU A 10 -40.12 -4.65 18.04
CA LEU A 10 -40.61 -3.56 18.90
C LEU A 10 -40.31 -2.15 18.33
N GLY A 11 -39.66 -2.06 17.16
CA GLY A 11 -39.44 -0.81 16.45
C GLY A 11 -38.19 -0.03 16.85
N GLN A 12 -37.28 -0.61 17.63
CA GLN A 12 -35.99 -0.01 18.00
C GLN A 12 -34.84 -0.60 17.17
N SER A 13 -33.98 0.29 16.63
CA SER A 13 -32.75 -0.11 15.94
C SER A 13 -31.53 0.03 16.86
N LEU A 14 -30.62 -0.94 16.82
CA LEU A 14 -29.29 -0.82 17.45
C LEU A 14 -28.27 -0.30 16.44
N TRP A 15 -27.59 0.78 16.79
CA TRP A 15 -26.44 1.30 16.08
C TRP A 15 -25.17 1.04 16.88
N TYR A 16 -24.05 0.90 16.18
CA TYR A 16 -22.75 0.65 16.77
C TYR A 16 -22.00 1.95 16.99
N ASP A 17 -21.66 2.27 18.23
CA ASP A 17 -20.95 3.50 18.61
C ASP A 17 -19.43 3.29 18.62
N ASN A 18 -18.89 2.80 17.51
CA ASN A 18 -17.46 2.67 17.27
C ASN A 18 -17.16 2.55 15.78
N ILE A 19 -15.98 3.00 15.36
CA ILE A 19 -15.44 2.79 14.01
C ILE A 19 -13.93 2.63 14.12
N GLU A 20 -13.43 1.52 13.59
CA GLU A 20 -12.01 1.19 13.52
C GLU A 20 -11.73 0.58 12.16
N ARG A 21 -10.69 1.08 11.48
CA ARG A 21 -10.30 0.59 10.15
C ARG A 21 -10.09 -0.92 10.10
N ARG A 22 -9.53 -1.52 11.16
CA ARG A 22 -9.37 -2.98 11.27
C ARG A 22 -10.69 -3.75 11.16
N LEU A 23 -11.79 -3.26 11.74
CA LEU A 23 -13.10 -3.92 11.69
C LEU A 23 -13.67 -3.96 10.26
N LEU A 24 -13.29 -2.98 9.43
CA LEU A 24 -13.66 -2.93 8.03
C LEU A 24 -12.83 -3.92 7.22
N GLN A 25 -11.52 -3.95 7.46
CA GLN A 25 -10.56 -4.76 6.72
C GLN A 25 -10.63 -6.26 7.05
N ASN A 26 -10.94 -6.63 8.30
CA ASN A 26 -11.02 -8.04 8.72
C ASN A 26 -12.40 -8.68 8.52
N GLY A 27 -13.41 -7.89 8.11
CA GLY A 27 -14.77 -8.37 7.84
C GLY A 27 -15.70 -8.44 9.06
N ASP A 28 -15.25 -8.08 10.26
CA ASP A 28 -16.08 -8.14 11.48
C ASP A 28 -17.28 -7.19 11.38
N MET A 29 -17.10 -5.99 10.82
CA MET A 29 -18.20 -5.05 10.58
C MET A 29 -19.24 -5.66 9.65
N ALA A 30 -18.81 -6.26 8.53
CA ALA A 30 -19.71 -6.92 7.59
C ALA A 30 -20.44 -8.11 8.24
N ALA A 31 -19.77 -8.87 9.10
CA ALA A 31 -20.38 -9.97 9.84
C ALA A 31 -21.49 -9.48 10.79
N MET A 32 -21.25 -8.42 11.56
CA MET A 32 -22.26 -7.83 12.46
C MET A 32 -23.48 -7.29 11.69
N ILE A 33 -23.27 -6.67 10.53
CA ILE A 33 -24.34 -6.18 9.65
C ILE A 33 -25.17 -7.34 9.11
N ASN A 34 -24.51 -8.38 8.59
CA ASN A 34 -25.18 -9.54 7.99
C ASN A 34 -25.95 -10.37 9.02
N ALA A 35 -25.46 -10.45 10.26
CA ALA A 35 -26.16 -11.08 11.38
C ALA A 35 -27.33 -10.23 11.92
N GLY A 36 -27.53 -9.01 11.39
CA GLY A 36 -28.57 -8.09 11.82
C GLY A 36 -28.34 -7.53 13.22
N GLU A 37 -27.13 -7.65 13.76
CA GLU A 37 -26.78 -7.21 15.11
C GLU A 37 -26.75 -5.69 15.23
N ILE A 38 -26.32 -5.04 14.15
CA ILE A 38 -26.21 -3.59 14.04
C ILE A 38 -26.91 -3.11 12.77
N ARG A 39 -27.49 -1.91 12.82
CA ARG A 39 -28.30 -1.32 11.74
C ARG A 39 -27.87 0.09 11.35
N GLY A 40 -26.74 0.54 11.88
CA GLY A 40 -26.12 1.83 11.60
C GLY A 40 -24.89 2.02 12.49
N VAL A 41 -24.10 3.06 12.23
CA VAL A 41 -22.86 3.37 12.95
C VAL A 41 -22.80 4.85 13.29
N THR A 42 -22.27 5.17 14.47
CA THR A 42 -21.87 6.52 14.85
C THR A 42 -20.37 6.60 15.13
N SER A 43 -19.76 7.71 14.70
CA SER A 43 -18.40 8.07 15.10
C SER A 43 -18.41 9.37 15.92
N ASN A 44 -17.28 9.65 16.57
CA ASN A 44 -16.97 10.90 17.28
C ASN A 44 -15.43 11.06 17.38
N PRO A 45 -14.91 12.24 17.72
CA PRO A 45 -13.47 12.47 17.81
C PRO A 45 -12.73 11.54 18.78
N SER A 46 -13.32 11.16 19.91
CA SER A 46 -12.69 10.26 20.88
C SER A 46 -12.51 8.84 20.34
N ILE A 47 -13.47 8.36 19.54
CA ILE A 47 -13.39 7.06 18.86
C ILE A 47 -12.19 7.04 17.89
N PHE A 48 -12.11 8.04 17.01
CA PHE A 48 -10.98 8.16 16.08
C PHE A 48 -9.64 8.35 16.80
N ASN A 49 -9.61 9.13 17.88
CA ASN A 49 -8.38 9.29 18.67
C ASN A 49 -7.88 7.95 19.19
N ASN A 50 -8.76 7.14 19.78
CA ASN A 50 -8.40 5.80 20.24
C ASN A 50 -7.93 4.91 19.09
N ALA A 51 -8.64 4.90 17.95
CA ALA A 51 -8.29 4.09 16.79
C ALA A 51 -6.91 4.46 16.21
N ILE A 52 -6.59 5.77 16.11
CA ILE A 52 -5.34 6.28 15.54
C ILE A 52 -4.16 6.21 16.53
N SER A 53 -4.40 6.51 17.81
CA SER A 53 -3.32 6.52 18.82
C SER A 53 -2.88 5.12 19.25
N LYS A 54 -3.80 4.14 19.29
CA LYS A 54 -3.54 2.80 19.85
C LYS A 54 -3.24 1.73 18.81
N SER A 55 -3.20 2.09 17.52
CA SER A 55 -2.91 1.16 16.43
C SER A 55 -1.91 1.73 15.42
N SER A 56 -1.47 0.87 14.52
CA SER A 56 -0.71 1.22 13.31
C SER A 56 -1.58 1.14 12.05
N ASP A 57 -2.90 0.94 12.16
CA ASP A 57 -3.80 0.69 11.03
C ASP A 57 -3.89 1.90 10.07
N TYR A 58 -3.48 3.07 10.56
CA TYR A 58 -3.46 4.34 9.84
C TYR A 58 -2.05 4.79 9.45
N ASP A 59 -0.99 4.09 9.88
CA ASP A 59 0.39 4.60 9.78
C ASP A 59 0.83 4.78 8.32
N ASP A 60 0.51 3.85 7.40
CA ASP A 60 0.88 3.99 5.97
C ASP A 60 0.25 5.22 5.31
N ALA A 61 -1.02 5.49 5.64
CA ALA A 61 -1.75 6.64 5.11
C ALA A 61 -1.26 7.95 5.73
N LEU A 62 -1.05 7.96 7.04
CA LEU A 62 -0.48 9.09 7.77
C LEU A 62 0.92 9.42 7.23
N GLN A 63 1.80 8.43 7.13
CA GLN A 63 3.16 8.58 6.60
C GLN A 63 3.16 9.25 5.22
N THR A 64 2.32 8.76 4.30
CA THR A 64 2.19 9.33 2.95
C THR A 64 1.77 10.80 2.99
N MET A 65 0.72 11.13 3.74
CA MET A 65 0.23 12.51 3.86
C MET A 65 1.19 13.43 4.63
N SER A 66 1.96 12.88 5.57
CA SER A 66 3.00 13.59 6.31
C SER A 66 4.14 14.02 5.38
N TRP A 67 4.64 13.12 4.52
CA TRP A 67 5.64 13.48 3.52
C TRP A 67 5.12 14.51 2.49
N ALA A 68 3.82 14.53 2.24
CA ALA A 68 3.16 15.52 1.40
C ALA A 68 2.88 16.86 2.09
N GLY A 69 3.19 17.01 3.39
CA GLY A 69 3.06 18.28 4.11
C GLY A 69 1.63 18.63 4.54
N TRP A 70 0.73 17.65 4.60
CA TRP A 70 -0.66 17.91 4.98
C TRP A 70 -0.78 18.37 6.45
N LYS A 71 -1.83 19.13 6.74
CA LYS A 71 -2.17 19.55 8.11
C LYS A 71 -2.88 18.40 8.83
N ALA A 72 -2.68 18.28 10.14
CA ALA A 72 -3.32 17.21 10.93
C ALA A 72 -4.85 17.15 10.77
N GLU A 73 -5.51 18.30 10.67
CA GLU A 73 -6.97 18.35 10.48
C GLU A 73 -7.40 17.83 9.10
N ASP A 74 -6.67 18.16 8.03
CA ASP A 74 -6.93 17.65 6.67
C ASP A 74 -6.67 16.13 6.62
N MET A 75 -5.60 15.67 7.26
CA MET A 75 -5.28 14.24 7.41
C MET A 75 -6.39 13.49 8.16
N PHE A 76 -6.89 14.06 9.26
CA PHE A 76 -8.00 13.46 10.00
C PHE A 76 -9.24 13.30 9.12
N PHE A 77 -9.70 14.38 8.49
CA PHE A 77 -10.92 14.33 7.68
C PHE A 77 -10.76 13.39 6.49
N GLN A 78 -9.58 13.32 5.86
CA GLN A 78 -9.31 12.34 4.80
C GLN A 78 -9.49 10.89 5.31
N LEU A 79 -8.88 10.54 6.44
CA LEU A 79 -9.00 9.19 7.02
C LEU A 79 -10.44 8.88 7.44
N ALA A 80 -11.11 9.85 8.09
CA ALA A 80 -12.48 9.70 8.53
C ALA A 80 -13.44 9.52 7.33
N ILE A 81 -13.26 10.28 6.25
CA ILE A 81 -14.07 10.15 5.03
C ILE A 81 -13.88 8.77 4.40
N GLU A 82 -12.64 8.28 4.29
CA GLU A 82 -12.34 6.94 3.77
C GLU A 82 -13.09 5.86 4.57
N ASP A 83 -12.92 5.85 5.90
CA ASP A 83 -13.54 4.85 6.77
C ASP A 83 -15.08 4.94 6.71
N ILE A 84 -15.64 6.15 6.61
CA ILE A 84 -17.08 6.39 6.51
C ILE A 84 -17.63 5.94 5.16
N GLN A 85 -16.90 6.14 4.05
CA GLN A 85 -17.29 5.65 2.72
C GLN A 85 -17.34 4.13 2.70
N ASP A 86 -16.30 3.46 3.20
CA ASP A 86 -16.24 2.00 3.25
C ASP A 86 -17.36 1.43 4.14
N THR A 87 -17.58 2.04 5.30
CA THR A 87 -18.69 1.65 6.19
C THR A 87 -20.04 1.87 5.52
N ALA A 88 -20.24 3.00 4.85
CA ALA A 88 -21.49 3.31 4.15
C ALA A 88 -21.76 2.31 3.01
N ASP A 89 -20.73 1.87 2.30
CA ASP A 89 -20.84 0.85 1.25
C ASP A 89 -21.24 -0.52 1.82
N LEU A 90 -20.72 -0.91 2.98
CA LEU A 90 -21.16 -2.13 3.69
C LEU A 90 -22.65 -2.06 4.10
N PHE A 91 -23.13 -0.88 4.51
CA PHE A 91 -24.53 -0.67 4.88
C PHE A 91 -25.48 -0.42 3.70
N ALA A 92 -24.98 -0.21 2.48
CA ALA A 92 -25.79 0.20 1.33
C ALA A 92 -26.95 -0.75 1.04
N ARG A 93 -26.74 -2.07 1.18
CA ARG A 93 -27.80 -3.08 1.00
C ARG A 93 -28.89 -2.94 2.07
N LEU A 94 -28.51 -2.76 3.34
CA LEU A 94 -29.48 -2.58 4.42
C LEU A 94 -30.27 -1.27 4.25
N PHE A 95 -29.59 -0.19 3.89
CA PHE A 95 -30.21 1.11 3.61
C PHE A 95 -31.28 0.99 2.52
N LYS A 96 -30.95 0.33 1.41
CA LYS A 96 -31.90 0.08 0.32
C LYS A 96 -33.07 -0.79 0.75
N ASN A 97 -32.80 -1.91 1.43
CA ASN A 97 -33.84 -2.87 1.84
C ASN A 97 -34.82 -2.32 2.88
N THR A 98 -34.41 -1.28 3.60
CA THR A 98 -35.23 -0.63 4.63
C THR A 98 -35.84 0.68 4.16
N ASP A 99 -35.73 0.99 2.87
CA ASP A 99 -36.18 2.26 2.28
C ASP A 99 -35.67 3.48 3.06
N GLY A 100 -34.38 3.46 3.40
CA GLY A 100 -33.73 4.52 4.15
C GLY A 100 -34.19 4.66 5.60
N LYS A 101 -34.84 3.65 6.19
CA LYS A 101 -35.16 3.64 7.63
C LYS A 101 -33.92 3.39 8.49
N ASP A 102 -33.00 2.55 8.03
CA ASP A 102 -31.74 2.20 8.71
C ASP A 102 -30.58 2.17 7.69
N GLY A 103 -29.40 1.71 8.11
CA GLY A 103 -28.21 1.60 7.26
C GLY A 103 -27.41 2.90 7.16
N PHE A 104 -27.56 3.79 8.14
CA PHE A 104 -26.85 5.08 8.17
C PHE A 104 -25.49 4.98 8.86
N VAL A 105 -24.59 5.84 8.42
CA VAL A 105 -23.27 6.04 9.03
C VAL A 105 -23.11 7.52 9.33
N SER A 106 -22.79 7.88 10.57
CA SER A 106 -22.65 9.28 10.99
C SER A 106 -21.19 9.74 11.01
N LEU A 107 -20.93 10.91 10.43
CA LEU A 107 -19.65 11.65 10.53
C LEU A 107 -19.89 13.03 11.11
N GLU A 108 -19.12 13.42 12.13
CA GLU A 108 -19.28 14.70 12.83
C GLU A 108 -18.51 15.84 12.15
N VAL A 109 -19.09 17.04 12.20
CA VAL A 109 -18.37 18.28 11.87
C VAL A 109 -17.27 18.55 12.89
N SER A 110 -16.35 19.47 12.59
CA SER A 110 -15.34 19.94 13.53
C SER A 110 -16.03 20.53 14.77
N PRO A 111 -15.75 20.03 15.99
CA PRO A 111 -16.36 20.58 17.21
C PRO A 111 -16.02 22.06 17.45
N ARG A 112 -14.98 22.58 16.80
CA ARG A 112 -14.61 24.01 16.83
C ARG A 112 -15.66 24.92 16.20
N LEU A 113 -16.56 24.37 15.39
CA LEU A 113 -17.64 25.10 14.71
C LEU A 113 -18.96 25.06 15.48
N ALA A 114 -19.02 24.46 16.68
CA ALA A 114 -20.26 24.28 17.43
C ALA A 114 -21.04 25.58 17.71
N TYR A 115 -20.36 26.74 17.73
CA TYR A 115 -20.97 28.06 17.90
C TYR A 115 -20.88 28.94 16.64
N ASP A 116 -20.63 28.33 15.47
CA ASP A 116 -20.62 28.98 14.15
C ASP A 116 -21.60 28.28 13.22
N ALA A 117 -22.80 28.86 13.10
CA ALA A 117 -23.88 28.31 12.29
C ALA A 117 -23.52 28.24 10.80
N GLU A 118 -22.83 29.25 10.26
CA GLU A 118 -22.50 29.28 8.83
C GLU A 118 -21.32 28.36 8.53
N GLY A 119 -20.25 28.41 9.34
CA GLY A 119 -19.13 27.49 9.22
C GLY A 119 -19.55 26.03 9.32
N THR A 120 -20.43 25.70 10.27
CA THR A 120 -21.01 24.35 10.39
C THR A 120 -21.76 23.95 9.12
N TYR A 121 -22.65 24.80 8.60
CA TYR A 121 -23.41 24.50 7.39
C TYR A 121 -22.51 24.29 6.17
N GLN A 122 -21.47 25.13 5.99
CA GLN A 122 -20.51 24.97 4.90
C GLN A 122 -19.72 23.65 5.02
N GLN A 123 -19.31 23.26 6.23
CA GLN A 123 -18.63 21.99 6.42
C GLN A 123 -19.56 20.80 6.17
N VAL A 124 -20.84 20.88 6.54
CA VAL A 124 -21.84 19.86 6.22
C VAL A 124 -21.96 19.64 4.71
N LEU A 125 -22.04 20.73 3.92
CA LEU A 125 -22.06 20.65 2.46
C LEU A 125 -20.79 20.00 1.89
N SER A 126 -19.63 20.35 2.44
CA SER A 126 -18.34 19.79 2.04
C SER A 126 -18.26 18.28 2.32
N LEU A 127 -18.55 17.86 3.56
CA LEU A 127 -18.53 16.45 3.96
C LEU A 127 -19.53 15.62 3.16
N TRP A 128 -20.74 16.15 2.94
CA TRP A 128 -21.74 15.49 2.11
C TRP A 128 -21.24 15.22 0.68
N LYS A 129 -20.61 16.23 0.07
CA LYS A 129 -20.05 16.12 -1.29
C LYS A 129 -18.86 15.15 -1.34
N LEU A 130 -17.97 15.17 -0.36
CA LEU A 130 -16.75 14.35 -0.35
C LEU A 130 -17.06 12.88 -0.07
N VAL A 131 -17.91 12.59 0.94
CA VAL A 131 -18.32 11.22 1.23
C VAL A 131 -19.15 10.66 0.09
N ASN A 132 -20.07 11.45 -0.49
CA ASN A 132 -20.87 11.08 -1.64
C ASN A 132 -21.54 9.70 -1.51
N ARG A 133 -22.25 9.49 -0.39
CA ARG A 133 -23.07 8.30 -0.13
C ARG A 133 -24.44 8.70 0.40
N PRO A 134 -25.54 8.13 -0.12
CA PRO A 134 -26.89 8.55 0.25
C PRO A 134 -27.27 8.21 1.70
N ASN A 135 -26.54 7.29 2.32
CA ASN A 135 -26.71 6.83 3.69
C ASN A 135 -25.71 7.45 4.68
N LEU A 136 -25.01 8.53 4.29
CA LEU A 136 -24.33 9.40 5.24
C LEU A 136 -25.36 10.15 6.09
N MET A 137 -25.06 10.33 7.38
CA MET A 137 -25.58 11.41 8.21
C MET A 137 -24.44 12.33 8.64
N VAL A 138 -24.59 13.64 8.47
CA VAL A 138 -23.65 14.59 9.08
C VAL A 138 -24.13 14.91 10.48
N LYS A 139 -23.23 14.79 11.47
CA LYS A 139 -23.56 14.97 12.88
C LYS A 139 -23.28 16.39 13.32
N ILE A 140 -24.28 17.06 13.91
CA ILE A 140 -24.23 18.48 14.31
C ILE A 140 -24.67 18.62 15.78
N PRO A 141 -23.88 19.26 16.66
CA PRO A 141 -24.30 19.61 18.02
C PRO A 141 -25.57 20.45 18.07
N ALA A 142 -26.44 20.19 19.04
CA ALA A 142 -27.70 20.91 19.26
C ALA A 142 -27.54 22.24 20.00
N THR A 143 -26.40 22.93 19.86
CA THR A 143 -26.24 24.30 20.36
C THR A 143 -27.25 25.24 19.68
N LYS A 144 -27.48 26.44 20.22
CA LYS A 144 -28.41 27.41 19.61
C LYS A 144 -28.04 27.72 18.15
N GLU A 145 -26.75 27.91 17.89
CA GLU A 145 -26.19 28.13 16.56
C GLU A 145 -26.26 26.87 15.70
N GLY A 146 -26.03 25.69 16.29
CA GLY A 146 -26.18 24.39 15.64
C GLY A 146 -27.60 24.17 15.10
N LEU A 147 -28.65 24.59 15.82
CA LEU A 147 -30.04 24.52 15.35
C LEU A 147 -30.27 25.28 14.03
N VAL A 148 -29.62 26.44 13.87
CA VAL A 148 -29.68 27.23 12.62
C VAL A 148 -29.04 26.44 11.48
N ALA A 149 -27.87 25.83 11.72
CA ALA A 149 -27.19 24.99 10.73
C ALA A 149 -27.99 23.73 10.39
N ILE A 150 -28.64 23.10 11.38
CA ILE A 150 -29.51 21.92 11.20
C ILE A 150 -30.67 22.25 10.27
N ARG A 151 -31.44 23.33 10.55
CA ARG A 151 -32.56 23.74 9.68
C ARG A 151 -32.09 23.98 8.24
N LYS A 152 -30.99 24.72 8.05
CA LYS A 152 -30.39 24.96 6.72
C LYS A 152 -30.01 23.65 6.01
N SER A 153 -29.41 22.71 6.73
CA SER A 153 -28.96 21.42 6.19
C SER A 153 -30.12 20.51 5.80
N ILE A 154 -31.18 20.45 6.62
CA ILE A 154 -32.42 19.74 6.30
C ILE A 154 -33.09 20.37 5.07
N ALA A 155 -33.14 21.70 5.00
CA ALA A 155 -33.68 22.41 3.83
C ALA A 155 -32.89 22.13 2.54
N ALA A 156 -31.56 21.97 2.66
CA ALA A 156 -30.68 21.54 1.58
C ALA A 156 -30.91 20.07 1.15
N GLY A 157 -31.63 19.28 1.95
CA GLY A 157 -32.01 17.90 1.66
C GLY A 157 -31.02 16.86 2.14
N LEU A 158 -30.24 17.20 3.19
CA LEU A 158 -29.17 16.38 3.72
C LEU A 158 -29.66 15.58 4.94
N ASN A 159 -29.10 14.40 5.18
CA ASN A 159 -29.43 13.64 6.38
C ASN A 159 -28.59 14.12 7.58
N ILE A 160 -29.24 14.34 8.73
CA ILE A 160 -28.59 14.96 9.88
C ILE A 160 -28.79 14.12 11.15
N ASN A 161 -27.67 13.80 11.81
CA ASN A 161 -27.67 13.27 13.17
C ASN A 161 -27.47 14.44 14.14
N VAL A 162 -28.53 14.88 14.81
CA VAL A 162 -28.42 15.95 15.80
C VAL A 162 -27.85 15.37 17.10
N THR A 163 -26.81 15.95 17.68
CA THR A 163 -26.12 15.42 18.87
C THR A 163 -26.07 16.39 20.04
N LEU A 164 -25.62 15.91 21.21
CA LEU A 164 -25.52 16.69 22.46
C LEU A 164 -26.87 17.24 22.93
N ILE A 165 -27.94 16.45 22.82
CA ILE A 165 -29.26 16.80 23.35
C ILE A 165 -29.38 16.23 24.77
N PHE A 166 -29.58 17.08 25.76
CA PHE A 166 -29.69 16.69 27.17
C PHE A 166 -31.04 17.04 27.81
N SER A 167 -31.70 18.11 27.34
CA SER A 167 -32.98 18.56 27.89
C SER A 167 -34.14 18.30 26.92
N VAL A 168 -35.33 18.12 27.48
CA VAL A 168 -36.57 18.00 26.71
C VAL A 168 -36.85 19.30 25.95
N GLU A 169 -36.55 20.45 26.53
CA GLU A 169 -36.72 21.74 25.86
C GLU A 169 -35.79 21.88 24.65
N ARG A 170 -34.51 21.52 24.79
CA ARG A 170 -33.61 21.49 23.64
C ARG A 170 -34.10 20.53 22.56
N TYR A 171 -34.64 19.39 22.95
CA TYR A 171 -35.20 18.44 22.00
C TYR A 171 -36.40 19.02 21.24
N ARG A 172 -37.26 19.80 21.90
CA ARG A 172 -38.36 20.55 21.24
C ARG A 172 -37.82 21.47 20.15
N GLU A 173 -36.76 22.22 20.44
CA GLU A 173 -36.13 23.13 19.47
C GLU A 173 -35.49 22.37 18.30
N VAL A 174 -34.91 21.20 18.56
CA VAL A 174 -34.38 20.30 17.53
C VAL A 174 -35.49 19.82 16.59
N ILE A 175 -36.64 19.39 17.12
CA ILE A 175 -37.79 18.98 16.30
C ILE A 175 -38.32 20.17 15.51
N GLU A 176 -38.39 21.36 16.12
CA GLU A 176 -38.81 22.59 15.43
C GLU A 176 -37.89 22.90 14.23
N ALA A 177 -36.57 22.86 14.43
CA ALA A 177 -35.59 23.07 13.36
C ALA A 177 -35.73 22.04 12.23
N TYR A 178 -36.04 20.78 12.58
CA TYR A 178 -36.28 19.71 11.60
C TYR A 178 -37.54 19.96 10.78
N LEU A 179 -38.71 20.17 11.41
CA LEU A 179 -39.97 20.40 10.72
C LEU A 179 -39.91 21.67 9.86
N SER A 180 -39.37 22.76 10.42
CA SER A 180 -39.13 24.01 9.68
C SER A 180 -38.22 23.81 8.46
N GLY A 181 -37.17 22.98 8.57
CA GLY A 181 -36.28 22.70 7.44
C GLY A 181 -36.97 21.92 6.32
N LEU A 182 -37.85 20.96 6.66
CA LEU A 182 -38.68 20.26 5.68
C LEU A 182 -39.65 21.22 4.99
N GLU A 183 -40.27 22.13 5.74
CA GLU A 183 -41.17 23.16 5.22
C GLU A 183 -40.44 24.11 4.27
N ASP A 184 -39.25 24.59 4.64
CA ASP A 184 -38.41 25.45 3.79
C ASP A 184 -38.07 24.77 2.46
N ARG A 185 -37.88 23.44 2.48
CA ARG A 185 -37.59 22.65 1.28
C ARG A 185 -38.81 22.48 0.39
N LEU A 186 -39.96 22.12 0.98
CA LEU A 186 -41.23 22.01 0.25
C LEU A 186 -41.67 23.35 -0.36
N ALA A 187 -41.46 24.46 0.35
CA ALA A 187 -41.75 25.80 -0.15
C ALA A 187 -40.96 26.15 -1.42
N LYS A 188 -39.81 25.49 -1.64
CA LYS A 188 -39.00 25.58 -2.87
C LYS A 188 -39.38 24.56 -3.93
N GLY A 189 -40.42 23.76 -3.72
CA GLY A 189 -40.86 22.69 -4.63
C GLY A 189 -39.94 21.48 -4.68
N LEU A 190 -39.06 21.30 -3.67
CA LEU A 190 -38.10 20.19 -3.62
C LEU A 190 -38.65 19.04 -2.75
N SER A 191 -38.37 17.79 -3.16
CA SER A 191 -38.82 16.60 -2.43
C SER A 191 -38.16 16.45 -1.06
N ILE A 192 -38.93 15.97 -0.08
CA ILE A 192 -38.50 15.63 1.28
C ILE A 192 -38.41 14.12 1.56
N GLU A 193 -38.70 13.26 0.58
CA GLU A 193 -38.81 11.79 0.75
C GLU A 193 -37.56 11.09 1.28
N ARG A 194 -36.40 11.70 1.04
CA ARG A 194 -35.08 11.13 1.36
C ARG A 194 -34.33 11.92 2.43
N VAL A 195 -35.00 12.85 3.13
CA VAL A 195 -34.40 13.67 4.18
C VAL A 195 -34.62 12.99 5.53
N ASN A 196 -33.60 12.31 6.03
CA ASN A 196 -33.65 11.59 7.29
C ASN A 196 -32.93 12.34 8.40
N SER A 197 -33.44 12.23 9.63
CA SER A 197 -32.76 12.76 10.79
C SER A 197 -32.97 11.88 12.02
N VAL A 198 -31.97 11.85 12.89
CA VAL A 198 -32.06 11.28 14.23
C VAL A 198 -31.68 12.35 15.25
N ALA A 199 -32.27 12.27 16.44
CA ALA A 199 -32.00 13.18 17.55
C ALA A 199 -31.31 12.41 18.69
N SER A 200 -29.98 12.49 18.74
CA SER A 200 -29.14 11.82 19.73
C SER A 200 -29.27 12.46 21.11
N PHE A 201 -30.20 11.92 21.90
CA PHE A 201 -30.52 12.29 23.28
C PHE A 201 -29.65 11.50 24.26
N PHE A 202 -28.83 12.20 25.04
CA PHE A 202 -27.80 11.61 25.90
C PHE A 202 -28.38 11.13 27.22
N VAL A 203 -28.05 9.89 27.59
CA VAL A 203 -28.65 9.20 28.74
C VAL A 203 -27.71 9.20 29.94
N SER A 204 -26.64 8.39 29.94
CA SER A 204 -25.86 8.10 31.16
C SER A 204 -25.21 9.32 31.81
N ARG A 205 -24.95 10.39 31.03
CA ARG A 205 -24.33 11.62 31.55
C ARG A 205 -25.26 12.37 32.51
N VAL A 206 -26.58 12.26 32.32
CA VAL A 206 -27.59 12.87 33.19
C VAL A 206 -27.54 12.21 34.57
N ASP A 207 -27.60 10.87 34.63
CA ASP A 207 -27.47 10.15 35.90
C ASP A 207 -26.13 10.42 36.55
N SER A 208 -25.01 10.35 35.81
CA SER A 208 -23.68 10.58 36.38
C SER A 208 -23.57 11.93 37.11
N LYS A 209 -24.26 12.96 36.62
CA LYS A 209 -24.23 14.30 37.21
C LYS A 209 -25.26 14.48 38.33
N ILE A 210 -26.46 13.95 38.18
CA ILE A 210 -27.52 14.05 39.20
C ILE A 210 -27.23 13.14 40.40
N ASP A 211 -26.74 11.92 40.16
CA ASP A 211 -26.35 10.98 41.20
C ASP A 211 -25.23 11.55 42.08
N LYS A 212 -24.28 12.29 41.48
CA LYS A 212 -23.25 13.02 42.24
C LYS A 212 -23.85 14.09 43.14
N LYS A 213 -24.86 14.84 42.67
CA LYS A 213 -25.57 15.81 43.52
C LYS A 213 -26.28 15.13 44.68
N PHE A 214 -26.87 13.94 44.47
CA PHE A 214 -27.42 13.14 45.58
C PHE A 214 -26.34 12.67 46.56
N ASP A 215 -25.16 12.26 46.07
CA ASP A 215 -24.04 11.89 46.94
C ASP A 215 -23.53 13.10 47.77
N ASP A 216 -23.52 14.30 47.20
CA ASP A 216 -23.19 15.54 47.92
C ASP A 216 -24.25 15.86 49.00
N LEU A 217 -25.53 15.62 48.73
CA LEU A 217 -26.62 15.77 49.72
C LEU A 217 -26.50 14.78 50.88
N VAL A 218 -26.14 13.52 50.60
CA VAL A 218 -25.84 12.52 51.64
C VAL A 218 -24.65 12.96 52.47
N SER A 219 -23.57 13.42 51.82
CA SER A 219 -22.35 13.86 52.49
C SER A 219 -22.56 15.08 53.38
N SER A 220 -23.50 15.96 52.99
CA SER A 220 -23.92 17.13 53.79
C SER A 220 -24.99 16.83 54.84
N GLY A 221 -25.44 15.57 54.98
CA GLY A 221 -26.45 15.15 55.95
C GLY A 221 -27.87 15.61 55.65
N LYS A 222 -28.15 16.10 54.43
CA LYS A 222 -29.48 16.59 54.03
C LYS A 222 -30.47 15.47 53.69
N ILE A 223 -29.97 14.31 53.27
CA ILE A 223 -30.76 13.09 53.02
C ILE A 223 -29.97 11.87 53.53
N THR A 224 -30.65 10.76 53.80
CA THR A 224 -29.96 9.50 54.17
C THR A 224 -29.44 8.75 52.95
N LYS A 225 -28.53 7.81 53.18
CA LYS A 225 -28.02 6.91 52.12
C LYS A 225 -29.15 6.05 51.53
N GLU A 226 -30.10 5.63 52.36
CA GLU A 226 -31.28 4.88 51.93
C GLU A 226 -32.17 5.73 51.02
N ASN A 227 -32.41 7.01 51.36
CA ASN A 227 -33.15 7.92 50.48
C ASN A 227 -32.44 8.12 49.14
N ALA A 228 -31.11 8.24 49.13
CA ALA A 228 -30.34 8.36 47.90
C ALA A 228 -30.43 7.11 47.02
N LEU A 229 -30.35 5.90 47.60
CA LEU A 229 -30.50 4.64 46.86
C LEU A 229 -31.86 4.52 46.16
N GLU A 230 -32.91 5.15 46.69
CA GLU A 230 -34.23 5.15 46.06
C GLU A 230 -34.33 6.09 44.86
N VAL A 231 -33.45 7.09 44.71
CA VAL A 231 -33.56 8.12 43.67
C VAL A 231 -32.45 8.08 42.62
N LYS A 232 -31.27 7.55 42.98
CA LYS A 232 -30.12 7.43 42.07
C LYS A 232 -30.42 6.49 40.88
N GLY A 233 -29.85 6.81 39.72
CA GLY A 233 -30.00 6.02 38.48
C GLY A 233 -31.37 6.10 37.81
N LYS A 234 -32.25 7.02 38.27
CA LYS A 234 -33.62 7.19 37.71
C LYS A 234 -33.76 8.38 36.77
N ALA A 235 -32.91 9.39 36.90
CA ALA A 235 -33.12 10.68 36.25
C ALA A 235 -32.96 10.61 34.72
N ALA A 236 -31.94 9.91 34.22
CA ALA A 236 -31.70 9.77 32.79
C ALA A 236 -32.83 9.03 32.09
N ILE A 237 -33.32 7.94 32.70
CA ILE A 237 -34.45 7.17 32.16
C ILE A 237 -35.72 8.02 32.18
N ALA A 238 -36.00 8.69 33.31
CA ALA A 238 -37.17 9.55 33.42
C ALA A 238 -37.15 10.67 32.37
N ASN A 239 -36.02 11.36 32.22
CA ASN A 239 -35.82 12.41 31.22
C ASN A 239 -36.03 11.89 29.79
N SER A 240 -35.48 10.72 29.47
CA SER A 240 -35.63 10.08 28.14
C SER A 240 -37.09 9.68 27.85
N LYS A 241 -37.83 9.21 28.86
CA LYS A 241 -39.27 8.91 28.71
C LYS A 241 -40.08 10.16 28.37
N ILE A 242 -39.81 11.29 29.04
CA ILE A 242 -40.48 12.55 28.76
C ILE A 242 -40.10 13.08 27.37
N ALA A 243 -38.84 12.94 26.96
CA ALA A 243 -38.42 13.24 25.59
C ALA A 243 -39.16 12.39 24.54
N TYR A 244 -39.37 11.09 24.80
CA TYR A 244 -40.16 10.23 23.92
C TYR A 244 -41.63 10.66 23.84
N GLN A 245 -42.25 11.05 24.96
CA GLN A 245 -43.62 11.59 24.95
C GLN A 245 -43.73 12.88 24.14
N LEU A 246 -42.74 13.77 24.24
CA LEU A 246 -42.66 14.97 23.40
C LEU A 246 -42.60 14.62 21.90
N PHE A 247 -41.80 13.62 21.54
CA PHE A 247 -41.74 13.10 20.18
C PHE A 247 -43.11 12.61 19.70
N GLU A 248 -43.79 11.78 20.48
CA GLU A 248 -45.12 11.28 20.13
C GLU A 248 -46.14 12.41 19.98
N GLU A 249 -46.13 13.38 20.89
CA GLU A 249 -47.00 14.56 20.88
C GLU A 249 -46.82 15.37 19.59
N ILE A 250 -45.58 15.78 19.28
CA ILE A 250 -45.32 16.65 18.13
C ILE A 250 -45.53 15.92 16.81
N PHE A 251 -45.07 14.68 16.67
CA PHE A 251 -45.23 13.94 15.41
C PHE A 251 -46.67 13.43 15.17
N SER A 252 -47.53 13.49 16.20
CA SER A 252 -48.99 13.29 16.05
C SER A 252 -49.76 14.57 15.68
N SER A 253 -49.10 15.74 15.68
CA SER A 253 -49.70 17.02 15.31
C SER A 253 -50.10 17.08 13.83
N GLU A 254 -51.07 17.93 13.50
CA GLU A 254 -51.50 18.15 12.11
C GLU A 254 -50.36 18.71 11.23
N ARG A 255 -49.46 19.51 11.79
CA ARG A 255 -48.29 20.03 11.08
C ARG A 255 -47.38 18.88 10.64
N ALA A 256 -47.01 18.00 11.56
CA ALA A 256 -46.15 16.86 11.27
C ALA A 256 -46.82 15.87 10.31
N LYS A 257 -48.10 15.52 10.53
CA LYS A 257 -48.86 14.62 9.65
C LYS A 257 -48.90 15.11 8.20
N LYS A 258 -49.09 16.42 7.97
CA LYS A 258 -49.04 17.01 6.62
C LYS A 258 -47.68 16.82 5.95
N LEU A 259 -46.59 17.03 6.69
CA LEU A 259 -45.23 16.81 6.18
C LEU A 259 -44.98 15.33 5.88
N MET A 260 -45.41 14.41 6.75
CA MET A 260 -45.26 12.97 6.52
C MET A 260 -46.08 12.50 5.31
N ALA A 261 -47.30 13.02 5.14
CA ALA A 261 -48.13 12.76 3.97
C ALA A 261 -47.51 13.30 2.66
N ALA A 262 -46.71 14.36 2.74
CA ALA A 262 -45.92 14.89 1.64
C ALA A 262 -44.58 14.15 1.43
N GLY A 263 -44.38 13.01 2.10
CA GLY A 263 -43.20 12.15 1.97
C GLY A 263 -42.14 12.34 3.06
N GLY A 264 -42.34 13.26 4.02
CA GLY A 264 -41.42 13.46 5.13
C GLY A 264 -41.23 12.20 5.99
N ARG A 265 -40.11 12.13 6.70
CA ARG A 265 -39.75 11.02 7.60
C ARG A 265 -39.84 11.48 9.06
N LEU A 266 -40.06 10.56 9.99
CA LEU A 266 -39.99 10.88 11.43
C LEU A 266 -38.53 11.16 11.81
N GLN A 267 -38.27 12.24 12.57
CA GLN A 267 -36.98 12.40 13.24
C GLN A 267 -36.96 11.49 14.47
N ARG A 268 -36.34 10.32 14.33
CA ARG A 268 -36.33 9.28 15.36
C ARG A 268 -35.52 9.74 16.59
N PRO A 269 -36.03 9.58 17.82
CA PRO A 269 -35.19 9.69 19.01
C PRO A 269 -34.07 8.63 18.95
N LEU A 270 -32.84 9.05 19.21
CA LEU A 270 -31.68 8.18 19.31
C LEU A 270 -31.11 8.27 20.72
N TRP A 271 -31.12 7.17 21.47
CA TRP A 271 -30.53 7.11 22.80
C TRP A 271 -29.02 6.96 22.69
N ALA A 272 -28.28 7.98 23.12
CA ALA A 272 -26.83 8.05 23.07
C ALA A 272 -26.21 8.00 24.47
N SER A 273 -24.93 7.62 24.55
CA SER A 273 -24.25 7.42 25.84
C SER A 273 -25.02 6.44 26.73
N THR A 274 -25.35 5.25 26.20
CA THR A 274 -26.17 4.22 26.86
C THR A 274 -25.34 3.12 27.54
N SER A 275 -24.04 3.31 27.68
CA SER A 275 -23.22 2.51 28.60
C SER A 275 -23.44 2.95 30.04
N THR A 276 -23.77 2.01 30.90
CA THR A 276 -23.81 2.21 32.35
C THR A 276 -22.43 2.61 32.88
N LYS A 277 -22.38 3.62 33.77
CA LYS A 277 -21.13 4.15 34.35
C LYS A 277 -20.90 3.69 35.80
N ASP A 278 -21.97 3.40 36.53
CA ASP A 278 -21.91 2.87 37.89
C ASP A 278 -21.99 1.33 37.85
N PRO A 279 -20.97 0.61 38.37
CA PRO A 279 -20.99 -0.86 38.45
C PRO A 279 -22.15 -1.44 39.28
N ALA A 280 -22.80 -0.64 40.13
CA ALA A 280 -23.97 -1.07 40.90
C ALA A 280 -25.23 -1.22 40.03
N TYR A 281 -25.25 -0.60 38.86
CA TYR A 281 -26.36 -0.71 37.91
C TYR A 281 -26.07 -1.82 36.89
N SER A 282 -27.13 -2.40 36.33
CA SER A 282 -26.98 -3.33 35.21
C SER A 282 -26.27 -2.64 34.04
N ASP A 283 -25.30 -3.31 33.43
CA ASP A 283 -24.55 -2.89 32.24
C ASP A 283 -25.41 -2.74 30.97
N VAL A 284 -26.65 -3.24 30.99
CA VAL A 284 -27.68 -3.09 29.94
C VAL A 284 -28.87 -2.23 30.37
N MET A 285 -28.82 -1.59 31.55
CA MET A 285 -29.93 -0.83 32.15
C MET A 285 -30.58 0.15 31.17
N TYR A 286 -29.78 0.99 30.51
CA TYR A 286 -30.31 2.00 29.60
C TYR A 286 -30.87 1.40 28.30
N VAL A 287 -30.33 0.27 27.84
CA VAL A 287 -30.88 -0.41 26.67
C VAL A 287 -32.25 -1.00 27.00
N ASP A 288 -32.33 -1.77 28.09
CA ASP A 288 -33.56 -2.45 28.51
C ASP A 288 -34.71 -1.48 28.84
N LYS A 289 -34.39 -0.33 29.45
CA LYS A 289 -35.41 0.62 29.96
C LYS A 289 -35.88 1.65 28.94
N LEU A 290 -35.26 1.73 27.77
CA LEU A 290 -35.56 2.74 26.74
C LEU A 290 -36.05 2.13 25.42
N ILE A 291 -36.54 0.90 25.43
CA ILE A 291 -37.08 0.23 24.24
C ILE A 291 -38.44 0.82 23.89
N GLY A 292 -38.55 1.32 22.66
CA GLY A 292 -39.73 2.02 22.13
C GLY A 292 -39.82 1.97 20.61
N ALA A 293 -41.04 2.12 20.08
CA ALA A 293 -41.25 2.18 18.64
C ALA A 293 -40.57 3.42 18.02
N ASN A 294 -40.09 3.31 16.79
CA ASN A 294 -39.45 4.39 16.05
C ASN A 294 -38.23 5.03 16.73
N THR A 295 -37.51 4.29 17.57
CA THR A 295 -36.31 4.79 18.25
C THR A 295 -35.04 4.12 17.72
N VAL A 296 -33.91 4.74 17.97
CA VAL A 296 -32.58 4.16 17.79
C VAL A 296 -31.89 4.13 19.15
N ASN A 297 -31.02 3.16 19.40
CA ASN A 297 -30.09 3.20 20.51
C ASN A 297 -28.68 2.96 19.94
N THR A 298 -27.76 3.90 20.13
CA THR A 298 -26.36 3.71 19.73
C THR A 298 -25.58 3.20 20.94
N VAL A 299 -25.02 2.01 20.81
CA VAL A 299 -24.39 1.28 21.92
C VAL A 299 -22.90 1.05 21.63
N PRO A 300 -22.01 1.24 22.62
CA PRO A 300 -20.61 0.90 22.45
C PRO A 300 -20.41 -0.62 22.43
N PRO A 301 -19.23 -1.11 21.99
CA PRO A 301 -18.99 -2.55 21.74
C PRO A 301 -19.29 -3.45 22.94
N GLN A 302 -18.90 -3.02 24.14
CA GLN A 302 -19.13 -3.75 25.39
C GLN A 302 -20.61 -3.86 25.75
N THR A 303 -21.41 -2.80 25.52
CA THR A 303 -22.84 -2.80 25.81
C THR A 303 -23.62 -3.65 24.80
N LEU A 304 -23.21 -3.63 23.52
CA LEU A 304 -23.76 -4.55 22.51
C LEU A 304 -23.53 -6.01 22.92
N LYS A 305 -22.33 -6.34 23.38
CA LYS A 305 -21.98 -7.68 23.86
C LYS A 305 -22.82 -8.08 25.08
N ALA A 306 -22.94 -7.22 26.09
CA ALA A 306 -23.74 -7.48 27.29
C ALA A 306 -25.24 -7.67 26.96
N PHE A 307 -25.80 -6.81 26.10
CA PHE A 307 -27.20 -6.91 25.69
C PHE A 307 -27.50 -8.22 24.94
N ARG A 308 -26.58 -8.70 24.10
CA ARG A 308 -26.72 -10.00 23.44
C ARG A 308 -26.78 -11.15 24.43
N ASP A 309 -25.94 -11.08 25.46
CA ASP A 309 -25.81 -12.10 26.50
C ASP A 309 -27.08 -12.18 27.37
N HIS A 310 -27.44 -11.07 28.03
CA HIS A 310 -28.47 -11.08 29.08
C HIS A 310 -29.48 -9.92 29.03
N GLY A 311 -29.54 -9.16 27.93
CA GLY A 311 -30.53 -8.07 27.76
C GLY A 311 -31.99 -8.54 27.82
N ILE A 312 -32.86 -7.65 28.30
CA ILE A 312 -34.30 -7.90 28.45
C ILE A 312 -35.08 -7.05 27.43
N VAL A 313 -35.79 -7.74 26.54
CA VAL A 313 -36.52 -7.10 25.44
C VAL A 313 -38.01 -6.97 25.79
N ALA A 314 -38.43 -5.77 26.13
CA ALA A 314 -39.84 -5.42 26.36
C ALA A 314 -40.08 -3.95 26.04
N LEU A 315 -41.31 -3.57 25.67
CA LEU A 315 -41.68 -2.15 25.54
C LEU A 315 -41.62 -1.50 26.93
N THR A 316 -40.72 -0.52 27.10
CA THR A 316 -40.39 0.05 28.42
C THR A 316 -40.41 1.58 28.43
N ILE A 317 -40.20 2.24 27.29
CA ILE A 317 -40.20 3.71 27.24
C ILE A 317 -41.58 4.32 27.59
N GLU A 318 -42.67 3.61 27.29
CA GLU A 318 -44.05 4.04 27.56
C GLU A 318 -44.58 3.62 28.95
N LYS A 319 -43.80 2.84 29.70
CA LYS A 319 -44.22 2.40 31.04
C LYS A 319 -43.89 3.48 32.07
N GLU A 320 -44.72 3.61 33.08
CA GLU A 320 -44.45 4.45 34.27
C GLU A 320 -44.09 5.93 33.95
N VAL A 321 -44.69 6.49 32.89
CA VAL A 321 -44.40 7.85 32.43
C VAL A 321 -44.79 8.90 33.47
N GLU A 322 -45.93 8.74 34.14
CA GLU A 322 -46.38 9.68 35.17
C GLU A 322 -45.48 9.65 36.41
N GLN A 323 -44.95 8.47 36.77
CA GLN A 323 -43.95 8.36 37.83
C GLN A 323 -42.64 9.05 37.42
N ALA A 324 -42.21 8.90 36.17
CA ALA A 324 -41.05 9.62 35.63
C ALA A 324 -41.25 11.14 35.67
N ARG A 325 -42.42 11.62 35.23
CA ARG A 325 -42.78 13.06 35.27
C ARG A 325 -42.76 13.60 36.68
N LYS A 326 -43.41 12.89 37.61
CA LYS A 326 -43.43 13.25 39.03
C LYS A 326 -42.02 13.31 39.60
N PHE A 327 -41.18 12.30 39.32
CA PHE A 327 -39.80 12.26 39.79
C PHE A 327 -39.00 13.48 39.34
N LEU A 328 -39.08 13.87 38.06
CA LEU A 328 -38.38 15.07 37.56
C LEU A 328 -38.91 16.35 38.22
N ASN A 329 -40.23 16.46 38.41
CA ASN A 329 -40.86 17.60 39.09
C ASN A 329 -40.51 17.68 40.59
N ASP A 330 -40.11 16.56 41.19
CA ASP A 330 -39.70 16.48 42.59
C ASP A 330 -38.20 16.78 42.79
N LEU A 331 -37.37 16.80 41.73
CA LEU A 331 -35.94 17.14 41.82
C LEU A 331 -35.64 18.50 42.49
N PRO A 332 -36.43 19.57 42.24
CA PRO A 332 -36.27 20.84 42.94
C PRO A 332 -36.42 20.75 44.46
N ASN A 333 -37.17 19.76 44.98
CA ASN A 333 -37.29 19.53 46.44
C ASN A 333 -35.94 19.09 47.05
N TYR A 334 -35.04 18.56 46.23
CA TYR A 334 -33.66 18.21 46.60
C TYR A 334 -32.66 19.34 46.26
N GLY A 335 -33.14 20.49 45.78
CA GLY A 335 -32.29 21.58 45.30
C GLY A 335 -31.60 21.28 43.97
N ILE A 336 -32.14 20.35 43.17
CA ILE A 336 -31.60 19.97 41.87
C ILE A 336 -32.50 20.57 40.78
N ASP A 337 -31.95 21.54 40.05
CA ASP A 337 -32.58 22.12 38.88
C ASP A 337 -32.12 21.36 37.62
N LEU A 338 -33.06 20.70 36.94
CA LEU A 338 -32.75 19.89 35.76
C LEU A 338 -32.35 20.76 34.56
N ASP A 339 -32.89 21.96 34.42
CA ASP A 339 -32.58 22.85 33.30
C ASP A 339 -31.14 23.36 33.43
N VAL A 340 -30.73 23.73 34.64
CA VAL A 340 -29.33 24.08 34.95
C VAL A 340 -28.41 22.88 34.68
N VAL A 341 -28.75 21.70 35.18
CA VAL A 341 -27.93 20.48 34.98
C VAL A 341 -27.75 20.16 33.51
N THR A 342 -28.83 20.23 32.73
CA THR A 342 -28.79 19.87 31.30
C THR A 342 -28.10 20.91 30.44
N GLN A 343 -28.18 22.21 30.78
CA GLN A 343 -27.38 23.25 30.13
C GLN A 343 -25.89 23.06 30.43
N GLU A 344 -25.51 22.82 31.69
CA GLU A 344 -24.12 22.56 32.02
C GLU A 344 -23.58 21.30 31.30
N LEU A 345 -24.41 20.26 31.12
CA LEU A 345 -24.04 19.05 30.35
C LEU A 345 -23.85 19.33 28.86
N GLU A 346 -24.63 20.24 28.28
CA GLU A 346 -24.45 20.70 26.90
C GLU A 346 -23.08 21.40 26.75
N ASP A 347 -22.78 22.37 27.61
CA ASP A 347 -21.54 23.15 27.60
C ASP A 347 -20.30 22.27 27.84
N GLU A 348 -20.37 21.40 28.86
CA GLU A 348 -19.35 20.38 29.15
C GLU A 348 -19.22 19.39 27.98
N GLY A 349 -20.33 19.05 27.34
CA GLY A 349 -20.39 18.17 26.18
C GLY A 349 -19.60 18.73 25.01
N VAL A 350 -19.89 19.96 24.59
CA VAL A 350 -19.17 20.67 23.52
C VAL A 350 -17.69 20.79 23.88
N THR A 351 -17.37 21.19 25.11
CA THR A 351 -15.98 21.33 25.58
C THR A 351 -15.24 19.98 25.54
N SER A 352 -15.87 18.90 26.01
CA SER A 352 -15.27 17.56 26.01
C SER A 352 -14.95 17.07 24.60
N PHE A 353 -15.81 17.38 23.62
CA PHE A 353 -15.62 16.99 22.22
C PHE A 353 -14.53 17.83 21.56
N ALA A 354 -14.48 19.14 21.83
CA ALA A 354 -13.41 20.01 21.37
C ALA A 354 -12.04 19.58 21.94
N ASN A 355 -11.98 19.21 23.22
CA ASN A 355 -10.76 18.70 23.85
C ASN A 355 -10.32 17.35 23.26
N ALA A 356 -11.26 16.43 23.03
CA ALA A 356 -10.98 15.15 22.37
C ALA A 356 -10.47 15.34 20.94
N PHE A 357 -11.02 16.31 20.22
CA PHE A 357 -10.59 16.65 18.87
C PHE A 357 -9.19 17.27 18.86
N SER A 358 -8.88 18.20 19.77
CA SER A 358 -7.51 18.73 19.91
C SER A 358 -6.50 17.62 20.22
N SER A 359 -6.80 16.73 21.16
CA SER A 359 -5.92 15.58 21.48
C SER A 359 -5.71 14.63 20.29
N LEU A 360 -6.74 14.43 19.46
CA LEU A 360 -6.64 13.68 18.21
C LEU A 360 -5.70 14.37 17.23
N LEU A 361 -5.84 15.69 17.03
CA LEU A 361 -4.96 16.44 16.14
C LEU A 361 -3.52 16.43 16.64
N ASP A 362 -3.28 16.57 17.94
CA ASP A 362 -1.94 16.49 18.54
C ASP A 362 -1.30 15.11 18.32
N THR A 363 -2.09 14.04 18.38
CA THR A 363 -1.65 12.67 18.06
C THR A 363 -1.22 12.55 16.60
N ILE A 364 -2.01 13.11 15.68
CA ILE A 364 -1.69 13.11 14.26
C ILE A 364 -0.45 13.96 13.98
N GLU A 365 -0.33 15.15 14.58
CA GLU A 365 0.84 16.02 14.42
C GLU A 365 2.11 15.33 14.95
N SER A 366 2.04 14.67 16.11
CA SER A 366 3.17 13.89 16.65
C SER A 366 3.61 12.77 15.71
N LYS A 367 2.67 12.04 15.10
CA LYS A 367 2.99 11.00 14.09
C LYS A 367 3.55 11.64 12.82
N LYS A 368 3.02 12.79 12.40
CA LYS A 368 3.48 13.53 11.24
C LYS A 368 4.92 13.98 11.39
N ASP A 369 5.28 14.62 12.50
CA ASP A 369 6.64 15.08 12.77
C ASP A 369 7.63 13.91 12.70
N ARG A 370 7.27 12.77 13.30
CA ARG A 370 8.06 11.53 13.25
C ARG A 370 8.30 11.06 11.81
N PHE A 371 7.27 11.04 10.96
CA PHE A 371 7.42 10.61 9.56
C PHE A 371 8.16 11.64 8.71
N GLN A 372 7.95 12.94 8.93
CA GLN A 372 8.65 13.99 8.20
C GLN A 372 10.15 14.04 8.53
N ALA A 373 10.52 13.74 9.78
CA ALA A 373 11.92 13.64 10.20
C ALA A 373 12.72 12.64 9.36
N SER A 374 12.07 11.62 8.79
CA SER A 374 12.70 10.61 7.94
C SER A 374 13.24 11.16 6.61
N LEU A 375 12.77 12.34 6.18
CA LEU A 375 13.21 13.02 4.96
C LEU A 375 14.32 14.05 5.20
N LEU A 376 14.64 14.37 6.46
CA LEU A 376 15.65 15.34 6.85
C LEU A 376 15.49 16.68 6.09
N SER A 377 16.55 17.19 5.47
CA SER A 377 16.53 18.46 4.73
C SER A 377 15.68 18.45 3.47
N MET A 378 15.22 17.28 2.98
CA MET A 378 14.41 17.17 1.76
C MET A 378 12.93 17.45 1.98
N GLN A 379 12.46 17.51 3.24
CA GLN A 379 11.03 17.63 3.57
C GLN A 379 10.32 18.71 2.73
N LYS A 380 10.77 19.98 2.82
CA LYS A 380 10.12 21.10 2.11
C LYS A 380 10.15 20.97 0.58
N ALA A 381 11.20 20.35 0.04
CA ALA A 381 11.32 20.13 -1.39
C ALA A 381 10.30 19.10 -1.87
N VAL A 382 10.13 18.01 -1.11
CA VAL A 382 9.13 16.96 -1.37
C VAL A 382 7.71 17.53 -1.28
N GLU A 383 7.38 18.27 -0.22
CA GLU A 383 6.07 18.91 -0.05
C GLU A 383 5.69 19.77 -1.28
N LYS A 384 6.59 20.69 -1.66
CA LYS A 384 6.40 21.56 -2.82
C LYS A 384 6.31 20.78 -4.14
N GLN A 385 7.08 19.69 -4.27
CA GLN A 385 7.05 18.85 -5.46
C GLN A 385 5.73 18.09 -5.56
N VAL A 386 5.16 17.60 -4.45
CA VAL A 386 3.83 16.98 -4.42
C VAL A 386 2.75 17.99 -4.81
N GLU A 387 2.79 19.22 -4.29
CA GLU A 387 1.87 20.30 -4.70
C GLU A 387 1.94 20.58 -6.20
N LYS A 388 3.15 20.63 -6.78
CA LYS A 388 3.35 20.82 -8.23
C LYS A 388 2.78 19.66 -9.05
N LEU A 389 2.94 18.43 -8.59
CA LEU A 389 2.39 17.24 -9.24
C LEU A 389 0.86 17.24 -9.20
N ASP A 390 0.26 17.72 -8.10
CA ASP A 390 -1.19 17.90 -7.96
C ASP A 390 -1.72 18.97 -8.93
N GLN A 391 -1.10 20.15 -8.95
CA GLN A 391 -1.48 21.26 -9.84
C GLN A 391 -1.37 20.89 -11.32
N SER A 392 -0.35 20.11 -11.68
CA SER A 392 -0.17 19.61 -13.05
C SER A 392 -1.02 18.38 -13.38
N GLN A 393 -1.80 17.88 -12.42
CA GLN A 393 -2.69 16.74 -12.57
C GLN A 393 -1.95 15.50 -13.12
N VAL A 394 -0.74 15.24 -12.61
CA VAL A 394 0.18 14.24 -13.17
C VAL A 394 -0.46 12.86 -13.28
N MET A 395 -1.22 12.42 -12.27
CA MET A 395 -1.88 11.11 -12.27
C MET A 395 -2.95 11.04 -13.35
N LYS A 396 -3.77 12.08 -13.50
CA LYS A 396 -4.78 12.15 -14.55
C LYS A 396 -4.15 12.09 -15.94
N ARG A 397 -3.05 12.81 -16.14
CA ARG A 397 -2.29 12.81 -17.41
C ARG A 397 -1.63 11.47 -17.69
N MET A 398 -1.02 10.85 -16.68
CA MET A 398 -0.39 9.53 -16.80
C MET A 398 -1.41 8.44 -17.17
N PHE A 399 -2.57 8.41 -16.51
CA PHE A 399 -3.66 7.49 -16.86
C PHE A 399 -4.32 7.82 -18.22
N ALA A 400 -4.26 9.08 -18.67
CA ALA A 400 -4.61 9.47 -20.03
C ALA A 400 -3.50 9.18 -21.06
N LYS A 401 -2.42 8.49 -20.63
CA LYS A 401 -1.25 8.12 -21.45
C LYS A 401 -0.53 9.32 -22.07
N ASP A 402 -0.51 10.45 -21.38
CA ASP A 402 0.21 11.64 -21.82
C ASP A 402 1.73 11.46 -21.68
N ALA A 403 2.40 11.14 -22.78
CA ALA A 403 3.83 10.92 -22.83
C ALA A 403 4.69 12.19 -22.65
N THR A 404 4.09 13.39 -22.73
CA THR A 404 4.80 14.66 -22.49
C THR A 404 5.24 14.85 -21.04
N LEU A 405 4.80 13.95 -20.14
CA LEU A 405 5.30 13.86 -18.77
C LEU A 405 6.80 13.50 -18.69
N TRP A 406 7.33 12.79 -19.69
CA TRP A 406 8.72 12.32 -19.68
C TRP A 406 9.57 12.89 -20.80
N THR A 407 8.98 13.16 -21.98
CA THR A 407 9.74 13.63 -23.13
C THR A 407 8.91 14.52 -24.06
N ASN A 408 9.56 15.51 -24.65
CA ASN A 408 9.01 16.32 -25.73
C ASN A 408 9.30 15.75 -27.12
N ASP A 409 10.08 14.66 -27.22
CA ASP A 409 10.37 14.00 -28.49
C ASP A 409 9.16 13.17 -28.97
N SER A 410 8.51 13.63 -30.04
CA SER A 410 7.35 12.95 -30.63
C SER A 410 7.64 11.53 -31.11
N SER A 411 8.90 11.21 -31.47
CA SER A 411 9.26 9.86 -31.92
C SER A 411 9.20 8.82 -30.80
N SER A 412 9.56 9.23 -29.58
CA SER A 412 9.52 8.39 -28.37
C SER A 412 8.12 8.33 -27.74
N GLN A 413 7.30 9.38 -27.89
CA GLN A 413 5.97 9.46 -27.26
C GLN A 413 5.00 8.34 -27.66
N LEU A 414 5.03 7.90 -28.93
CA LEU A 414 4.18 6.80 -29.40
C LEU A 414 4.50 5.48 -28.71
N GLU A 415 5.78 5.25 -28.41
CA GLU A 415 6.21 4.04 -27.72
C GLU A 415 5.79 4.10 -26.24
N ILE A 416 6.00 5.25 -25.56
CA ILE A 416 5.54 5.46 -24.18
C ILE A 416 4.03 5.19 -24.05
N GLN A 417 3.21 5.74 -24.95
CA GLN A 417 1.76 5.54 -24.95
C GLN A 417 1.38 4.06 -25.01
N LYS A 418 2.14 3.26 -25.78
CA LYS A 418 1.95 1.81 -25.82
C LYS A 418 2.41 1.15 -24.55
N ARG A 419 3.46 1.61 -23.87
CA ARG A 419 4.06 0.94 -22.69
C ARG A 419 3.36 1.23 -21.36
N LEU A 420 2.30 2.03 -21.33
CA LEU A 420 1.54 2.36 -20.11
C LEU A 420 0.39 1.38 -19.79
N GLY A 421 0.33 0.19 -20.42
CA GLY A 421 -0.72 -0.81 -20.13
C GLY A 421 -0.68 -1.38 -18.70
N TRP A 422 0.44 -1.21 -17.98
CA TRP A 422 0.63 -1.77 -16.64
C TRP A 422 -0.21 -1.04 -15.57
N LEU A 423 -0.63 0.21 -15.83
CA LEU A 423 -1.50 0.97 -14.92
C LEU A 423 -2.80 0.21 -14.60
N ASP A 424 -3.32 -0.53 -15.58
CA ASP A 424 -4.56 -1.30 -15.41
C ASP A 424 -4.30 -2.76 -14.98
N ALA A 425 -3.04 -3.20 -14.97
CA ALA A 425 -2.69 -4.61 -14.78
C ALA A 425 -3.31 -5.23 -13.52
N PRO A 426 -3.27 -4.60 -12.32
CA PRO A 426 -3.89 -5.16 -11.12
C PRO A 426 -5.39 -5.48 -11.28
N PHE A 427 -6.12 -4.65 -12.02
CA PHE A 427 -7.57 -4.79 -12.19
C PHE A 427 -7.96 -5.86 -13.22
N THR A 428 -7.03 -6.30 -14.08
CA THR A 428 -7.32 -7.32 -15.12
C THR A 428 -7.09 -8.76 -14.66
N ILE A 429 -6.41 -8.97 -13.53
CA ILE A 429 -5.95 -10.30 -13.08
C ILE A 429 -7.12 -11.24 -12.84
N SER A 430 -8.20 -10.76 -12.20
CA SER A 430 -9.36 -11.57 -11.82
C SER A 430 -9.94 -12.36 -13.01
N SER A 431 -10.00 -11.75 -14.20
CA SER A 431 -10.48 -12.40 -15.42
C SER A 431 -9.61 -13.57 -15.91
N LYS A 432 -8.33 -13.59 -15.51
CA LYS A 432 -7.33 -14.60 -15.93
C LYS A 432 -7.24 -15.77 -14.94
N ILE A 433 -7.68 -15.59 -13.69
CA ILE A 433 -7.56 -16.59 -12.62
C ILE A 433 -8.15 -17.96 -13.02
N PRO A 434 -9.37 -18.07 -13.59
CA PRO A 434 -9.94 -19.38 -13.92
C PRO A 434 -9.07 -20.20 -14.89
N MET A 435 -8.52 -19.54 -15.92
CA MET A 435 -7.66 -20.17 -16.91
C MET A 435 -6.33 -20.63 -16.29
N LEU A 436 -5.73 -19.79 -15.44
CA LEU A 436 -4.48 -20.09 -14.75
C LEU A 436 -4.66 -21.25 -13.75
N THR A 437 -5.72 -21.23 -12.95
CA THR A 437 -6.05 -22.31 -12.01
C THR A 437 -6.25 -23.64 -12.72
N SER A 438 -7.03 -23.66 -13.82
CA SER A 438 -7.22 -24.88 -14.62
C SER A 438 -5.90 -25.40 -15.19
N PHE A 439 -4.99 -24.51 -15.62
CA PHE A 439 -3.68 -24.92 -16.10
C PHE A 439 -2.81 -25.51 -14.98
N ARG A 440 -2.83 -24.94 -13.77
CA ARG A 440 -2.15 -25.50 -12.60
C ARG A 440 -2.60 -26.93 -12.31
N GLU A 441 -3.91 -27.15 -12.30
CA GLU A 441 -4.51 -28.47 -12.05
C GLU A 441 -4.04 -29.49 -13.10
N LYS A 442 -4.00 -29.09 -14.38
CA LYS A 442 -3.45 -29.93 -15.46
C LYS A 442 -1.99 -30.29 -15.21
N VAL A 443 -1.14 -29.31 -14.92
CA VAL A 443 0.29 -29.51 -14.66
C VAL A 443 0.52 -30.44 -13.45
N GLN A 444 -0.30 -30.29 -12.40
CA GLN A 444 -0.25 -31.19 -11.24
C GLN A 444 -0.70 -32.61 -11.58
N ALA A 445 -1.76 -32.77 -12.39
CA ALA A 445 -2.26 -34.06 -12.83
C ALA A 445 -1.26 -34.80 -13.73
N GLU A 446 -0.48 -34.08 -14.54
CA GLU A 446 0.61 -34.62 -15.37
C GLU A 446 1.86 -35.00 -14.56
N GLY A 447 1.88 -34.69 -13.25
CA GLY A 447 2.91 -35.17 -12.33
C GLY A 447 4.15 -34.30 -12.24
N PHE A 448 4.13 -33.09 -12.81
CA PHE A 448 5.22 -32.12 -12.68
C PHE A 448 5.43 -31.72 -11.22
N ARG A 449 6.70 -31.59 -10.83
CA ARG A 449 7.15 -31.22 -9.47
C ARG A 449 8.15 -30.08 -9.46
N HIS A 450 8.81 -29.84 -10.59
CA HIS A 450 9.82 -28.80 -10.75
C HIS A 450 9.47 -27.90 -11.93
N MET A 451 9.85 -26.64 -11.83
CA MET A 451 9.78 -25.66 -12.90
C MET A 451 11.16 -25.06 -13.11
N LEU A 452 11.72 -25.20 -14.31
CA LEU A 452 12.92 -24.45 -14.70
C LEU A 452 12.48 -23.28 -15.57
N LEU A 453 12.54 -22.06 -15.02
CA LEU A 453 12.27 -20.83 -15.76
C LEU A 453 13.53 -20.39 -16.49
N VAL A 454 13.46 -20.35 -17.81
CA VAL A 454 14.51 -19.81 -18.68
C VAL A 454 14.06 -18.44 -19.18
N GLY A 455 14.65 -17.38 -18.63
CA GLY A 455 14.27 -16.01 -18.91
C GLY A 455 15.39 -15.02 -18.58
N MET A 456 15.22 -13.76 -18.98
CA MET A 456 16.17 -12.68 -18.68
C MET A 456 15.43 -11.40 -18.28
N GLY A 457 16.01 -10.65 -17.34
CA GLY A 457 15.47 -9.36 -16.89
C GLY A 457 14.01 -9.49 -16.42
N GLY A 458 13.11 -8.71 -17.00
CA GLY A 458 11.71 -8.68 -16.58
C GLY A 458 10.97 -10.00 -16.78
N SER A 459 11.50 -10.90 -17.62
CA SER A 459 10.96 -12.25 -17.83
C SER A 459 11.43 -13.28 -16.79
N SER A 460 12.35 -12.93 -15.88
CA SER A 460 12.84 -13.82 -14.82
C SER A 460 12.82 -13.20 -13.42
N LEU A 461 13.20 -11.94 -13.27
CA LEU A 461 13.42 -11.30 -11.96
C LEU A 461 12.17 -11.28 -11.07
N ALA A 462 11.04 -10.81 -11.59
CA ALA A 462 9.79 -10.80 -10.82
C ALA A 462 9.36 -12.21 -10.41
N SER A 463 9.58 -13.20 -11.28
CA SER A 463 9.29 -14.62 -10.99
C SER A 463 10.20 -15.19 -9.92
N GLU A 464 11.49 -14.86 -9.92
CA GLU A 464 12.45 -15.26 -8.89
C GLU A 464 12.06 -14.65 -7.53
N VAL A 465 11.73 -13.35 -7.49
CA VAL A 465 11.27 -12.67 -6.27
C VAL A 465 10.00 -13.34 -5.72
N ILE A 466 9.00 -13.62 -6.56
CA ILE A 466 7.80 -14.35 -6.14
C ILE A 466 8.19 -15.72 -5.58
N GLY A 467 9.07 -16.46 -6.25
CA GLY A 467 9.47 -17.79 -5.82
C GLY A 467 10.21 -17.80 -4.48
N LEU A 468 11.11 -16.85 -4.26
CA LEU A 468 11.86 -16.73 -3.01
C LEU A 468 10.98 -16.24 -1.87
N THR A 469 10.13 -15.23 -2.09
CA THR A 469 9.24 -14.69 -1.06
C THR A 469 8.17 -15.69 -0.62
N PHE A 470 7.64 -16.50 -1.53
CA PHE A 470 6.61 -17.49 -1.21
C PHE A 470 7.15 -18.88 -0.90
N LYS A 471 8.47 -19.11 -0.94
CA LYS A 471 9.10 -20.45 -0.84
C LYS A 471 8.56 -21.32 0.30
N GLU A 472 8.33 -20.73 1.48
CA GLU A 472 7.82 -21.43 2.66
C GLU A 472 6.30 -21.27 2.88
N ALA A 473 5.64 -20.45 2.06
CA ALA A 473 4.24 -20.08 2.20
C ALA A 473 3.29 -20.85 1.27
N VAL A 474 3.81 -21.52 0.24
CA VAL A 474 3.00 -22.22 -0.77
C VAL A 474 3.48 -23.63 -1.04
N ASN A 475 2.58 -24.46 -1.59
CA ASN A 475 2.88 -25.82 -2.01
C ASN A 475 2.49 -25.99 -3.50
N GLY A 476 3.50 -25.95 -4.37
CA GLY A 476 3.37 -26.06 -5.82
C GLY A 476 4.65 -26.60 -6.44
N LEU A 477 4.97 -26.16 -7.66
CA LEU A 477 6.23 -26.55 -8.30
C LEU A 477 7.42 -25.91 -7.57
N ASN A 478 8.52 -26.65 -7.47
CA ASN A 478 9.80 -26.09 -7.03
C ASN A 478 10.42 -25.29 -8.17
N LEU A 479 10.60 -23.98 -7.97
CA LEU A 479 11.18 -23.09 -8.98
C LEU A 479 12.71 -23.13 -8.96
N ALA A 480 13.30 -23.27 -10.13
CA ALA A 480 14.66 -22.85 -10.44
C ALA A 480 14.63 -21.80 -11.57
N VAL A 481 15.55 -20.84 -11.53
CA VAL A 481 15.65 -19.77 -12.54
C VAL A 481 17.02 -19.82 -13.19
N LEU A 482 17.03 -20.02 -14.51
CA LEU A 482 18.24 -19.97 -15.32
C LEU A 482 18.24 -18.70 -16.18
N ASP A 483 18.84 -17.66 -15.63
CA ASP A 483 19.09 -16.36 -16.25
C ASP A 483 20.60 -16.12 -16.43
N SER A 484 21.31 -17.19 -16.81
CA SER A 484 22.75 -17.16 -17.03
C SER A 484 23.17 -18.03 -18.21
N THR A 485 24.39 -17.78 -18.68
CA THR A 485 25.12 -18.53 -19.71
C THR A 485 26.42 -19.13 -19.14
N ALA A 486 26.67 -19.01 -17.83
CA ALA A 486 27.81 -19.65 -17.19
C ALA A 486 27.67 -21.19 -17.31
N PRO A 487 28.66 -21.90 -17.88
CA PRO A 487 28.56 -23.34 -18.15
C PRO A 487 28.21 -24.17 -16.90
N GLU A 488 28.82 -23.87 -15.76
CA GLU A 488 28.58 -24.60 -14.51
C GLU A 488 27.16 -24.42 -13.99
N GLN A 489 26.56 -23.23 -14.17
CA GLN A 489 25.18 -22.99 -13.75
C GLN A 489 24.21 -23.77 -14.66
N VAL A 490 24.48 -23.81 -15.98
CA VAL A 490 23.69 -24.62 -16.93
C VAL A 490 23.79 -26.12 -16.56
N LEU A 491 24.97 -26.60 -16.18
CA LEU A 491 25.18 -27.98 -15.73
C LEU A 491 24.49 -28.27 -14.39
N ALA A 492 24.61 -27.38 -13.41
CA ALA A 492 23.94 -27.51 -12.12
C ALA A 492 22.42 -27.65 -12.27
N GLU A 493 21.80 -26.81 -13.10
CA GLU A 493 20.37 -26.93 -13.40
C GLU A 493 20.04 -28.22 -14.17
N THR A 494 20.97 -28.72 -14.98
CA THR A 494 20.79 -30.00 -15.69
C THR A 494 20.73 -31.19 -14.73
N ASP A 495 21.49 -31.14 -13.63
CA ASP A 495 21.63 -32.23 -12.66
C ASP A 495 20.52 -32.21 -11.60
N LEU A 496 20.06 -31.02 -11.20
CA LEU A 496 18.97 -30.85 -10.21
C LEU A 496 17.59 -31.20 -10.78
N VAL A 497 17.42 -31.08 -12.09
CA VAL A 497 16.14 -31.25 -12.79
C VAL A 497 15.89 -32.72 -13.13
N ASN A 498 14.93 -33.35 -12.43
CA ASN A 498 14.38 -34.61 -12.92
C ASN A 498 13.58 -34.33 -14.19
N ARG A 499 14.17 -34.65 -15.34
CA ARG A 499 13.64 -34.38 -16.68
C ARG A 499 12.21 -34.88 -16.90
N GLU A 500 11.77 -35.96 -16.26
CA GLU A 500 10.39 -36.48 -16.40
C GLU A 500 9.35 -35.67 -15.63
N LYS A 501 9.77 -34.95 -14.58
CA LYS A 501 8.88 -34.22 -13.67
C LYS A 501 9.11 -32.72 -13.71
N THR A 502 9.76 -32.23 -14.77
CA THR A 502 10.12 -30.82 -14.89
C THR A 502 9.43 -30.15 -16.06
N LEU A 503 8.81 -29.02 -15.75
CA LEU A 503 8.21 -28.10 -16.70
C LEU A 503 9.22 -26.98 -17.00
N PHE A 504 9.66 -26.87 -18.25
CA PHE A 504 10.53 -25.80 -18.72
C PHE A 504 9.66 -24.61 -19.14
N SER A 505 9.84 -23.46 -18.50
CA SER A 505 9.12 -22.23 -18.82
C SER A 505 10.03 -21.29 -19.58
N ILE A 506 9.82 -21.17 -20.89
CA ILE A 506 10.61 -20.32 -21.77
C ILE A 506 9.97 -18.94 -21.84
N ALA A 507 10.58 -17.96 -21.20
CA ALA A 507 10.04 -16.62 -21.04
C ALA A 507 10.90 -15.59 -21.78
N SER A 508 10.37 -15.03 -22.86
CA SER A 508 11.03 -13.94 -23.60
C SER A 508 10.01 -13.07 -24.29
N LYS A 509 9.99 -11.79 -23.92
CA LYS A 509 9.09 -10.81 -24.52
C LYS A 509 9.29 -10.67 -26.04
N SER A 510 10.53 -10.52 -26.50
CA SER A 510 10.86 -10.42 -27.94
C SER A 510 10.88 -11.77 -28.66
N GLY A 511 10.99 -12.86 -27.91
CA GLY A 511 11.20 -14.22 -28.42
C GLY A 511 12.61 -14.50 -28.95
N GLY A 512 13.50 -13.49 -29.01
CA GLY A 512 14.82 -13.59 -29.65
C GLY A 512 16.02 -13.36 -28.73
N THR A 513 15.83 -13.31 -27.41
CA THR A 513 16.92 -13.11 -26.45
C THR A 513 17.95 -14.23 -26.53
N SER A 514 19.21 -13.92 -26.85
CA SER A 514 20.26 -14.91 -27.17
C SER A 514 20.45 -15.96 -26.08
N GLU A 515 20.45 -15.56 -24.82
CA GLU A 515 20.66 -16.45 -23.68
C GLU A 515 19.50 -17.43 -23.49
N VAL A 516 18.26 -16.92 -23.66
CA VAL A 516 17.05 -17.76 -23.64
C VAL A 516 17.07 -18.75 -24.80
N GLN A 517 17.51 -18.33 -25.98
CA GLN A 517 17.60 -19.19 -27.16
C GLN A 517 18.71 -20.25 -27.03
N ALA A 518 19.85 -19.91 -26.44
CA ALA A 518 20.91 -20.88 -26.13
C ALA A 518 20.43 -21.95 -25.15
N ASN A 519 19.81 -21.52 -24.04
CA ASN A 519 19.26 -22.42 -23.03
C ASN A 519 18.09 -23.27 -23.57
N LEU A 520 17.19 -22.69 -24.37
CA LEU A 520 16.15 -23.44 -25.06
C LEU A 520 16.76 -24.53 -25.96
N ALA A 521 17.74 -24.19 -26.79
CA ALA A 521 18.40 -25.15 -27.67
C ALA A 521 19.03 -26.31 -26.87
N TYR A 522 19.70 -26.00 -25.77
CA TYR A 522 20.32 -26.98 -24.88
C TYR A 522 19.31 -27.94 -24.24
N PHE A 523 18.32 -27.41 -23.52
CA PHE A 523 17.34 -28.24 -22.80
C PHE A 523 16.39 -28.97 -23.75
N TYR A 524 15.96 -28.33 -24.84
CA TYR A 524 15.10 -29.00 -25.83
C TYR A 524 15.84 -30.16 -26.49
N ASN A 525 17.12 -30.01 -26.86
CA ASN A 525 17.91 -31.12 -27.41
C ASN A 525 18.05 -32.28 -26.41
N LYS A 526 18.32 -31.99 -25.13
CA LYS A 526 18.38 -33.01 -24.06
C LYS A 526 17.05 -33.74 -23.88
N MET A 527 15.93 -33.04 -23.98
CA MET A 527 14.60 -33.60 -23.87
C MET A 527 14.21 -34.40 -25.12
N GLN A 528 14.55 -33.90 -26.31
CA GLN A 528 14.34 -34.60 -27.58
C GLN A 528 15.11 -35.91 -27.65
N ALA A 529 16.36 -35.94 -27.15
CA ALA A 529 17.15 -37.17 -27.07
C ALA A 529 16.49 -38.25 -26.19
N LYS A 530 15.69 -37.86 -25.18
CA LYS A 530 15.04 -38.78 -24.25
C LYS A 530 13.59 -39.13 -24.64
N PHE A 531 12.82 -38.16 -25.12
CA PHE A 531 11.37 -38.27 -25.34
C PHE A 531 10.95 -38.17 -26.81
N GLY A 532 11.90 -37.98 -27.72
CA GLY A 532 11.62 -37.86 -29.16
C GLY A 532 10.67 -36.70 -29.46
N SER A 533 9.63 -36.99 -30.26
CA SER A 533 8.63 -36.00 -30.69
C SER A 533 7.76 -35.44 -29.54
N LYS A 534 7.76 -36.07 -28.36
CA LYS A 534 7.01 -35.62 -27.19
C LYS A 534 7.75 -34.63 -26.31
N ALA A 535 8.99 -34.26 -26.65
CA ALA A 535 9.80 -33.36 -25.83
C ALA A 535 9.10 -32.05 -25.50
N GLY A 536 8.31 -31.50 -26.44
CA GLY A 536 7.54 -30.26 -26.24
C GLY A 536 6.49 -30.32 -25.12
N GLU A 537 6.00 -31.50 -24.75
CA GLU A 537 5.01 -31.66 -23.67
C GLU A 537 5.58 -31.23 -22.30
N ASN A 538 6.90 -31.10 -22.17
CA ASN A 538 7.58 -30.56 -20.99
C ASN A 538 7.83 -29.05 -21.04
N PHE A 539 7.40 -28.33 -22.08
CA PHE A 539 7.72 -26.92 -22.28
C PHE A 539 6.46 -26.05 -22.31
N ILE A 540 6.56 -24.86 -21.72
CA ILE A 540 5.63 -23.75 -21.95
C ILE A 540 6.39 -22.53 -22.46
N ALA A 541 5.68 -21.66 -23.16
CA ALA A 541 6.21 -20.37 -23.60
C ALA A 541 5.39 -19.21 -23.04
N ILE A 542 6.08 -18.15 -22.61
CA ILE A 542 5.49 -16.86 -22.24
C ILE A 542 6.16 -15.77 -23.09
N THR A 543 5.39 -15.12 -23.97
CA THR A 543 5.92 -14.16 -24.95
C THR A 543 4.85 -13.18 -25.42
N ASP A 544 5.25 -12.11 -26.10
CA ASP A 544 4.30 -11.24 -26.79
C ASP A 544 3.69 -11.97 -28.01
N PRO A 545 2.48 -11.59 -28.45
CA PRO A 545 1.87 -12.15 -29.65
C PRO A 545 2.75 -12.00 -30.90
N GLY A 546 2.84 -13.06 -31.70
CA GLY A 546 3.47 -13.03 -33.03
C GLY A 546 5.00 -13.04 -33.06
N THR A 547 5.66 -13.37 -31.95
CA THR A 547 7.13 -13.45 -31.86
C THR A 547 7.70 -14.74 -32.48
N SER A 548 9.03 -14.81 -32.63
CA SER A 548 9.72 -16.05 -33.02
C SER A 548 9.45 -17.20 -32.04
N LEU A 549 9.31 -16.90 -30.75
CA LEU A 549 9.02 -17.91 -29.72
C LEU A 549 7.59 -18.45 -29.84
N THR A 550 6.63 -17.65 -30.32
CA THR A 550 5.28 -18.14 -30.66
C THR A 550 5.37 -19.25 -31.71
N LYS A 551 6.13 -19.00 -32.80
CA LYS A 551 6.36 -19.99 -33.85
C LYS A 551 7.09 -21.23 -33.33
N GLN A 552 8.17 -21.04 -32.57
CA GLN A 552 8.93 -22.14 -31.98
C GLN A 552 8.06 -23.02 -31.07
N ALA A 553 7.22 -22.41 -30.22
CA ALA A 553 6.32 -23.15 -29.34
C ALA A 553 5.34 -24.05 -30.12
N HIS A 554 4.81 -23.56 -31.25
CA HIS A 554 3.98 -24.38 -32.13
C HIS A 554 4.76 -25.49 -32.83
N ASP A 555 5.88 -25.14 -33.49
CA ASP A 555 6.70 -26.08 -34.27
C ASP A 555 7.30 -27.20 -33.38
N MET A 556 7.63 -26.88 -32.12
CA MET A 556 8.22 -27.80 -31.15
C MET A 556 7.20 -28.55 -30.28
N GLY A 557 5.90 -28.28 -30.45
CA GLY A 557 4.81 -28.97 -29.74
C GLY A 557 4.73 -28.65 -28.24
N PHE A 558 4.92 -27.38 -27.86
CA PHE A 558 4.88 -26.97 -26.45
C PHE A 558 3.51 -27.21 -25.81
N LEU A 559 3.50 -27.63 -24.54
CA LEU A 559 2.30 -27.92 -23.75
C LEU A 559 1.33 -26.75 -23.70
N LYS A 560 1.85 -25.52 -23.59
CA LYS A 560 1.06 -24.29 -23.54
C LYS A 560 1.86 -23.06 -23.98
N LEU A 561 1.20 -22.20 -24.73
CA LEU A 561 1.62 -20.83 -25.02
C LEU A 561 0.75 -19.86 -24.21
N PHE A 562 1.40 -18.91 -23.52
CA PHE A 562 0.78 -17.78 -22.86
C PHE A 562 1.21 -16.49 -23.56
N GLU A 563 0.26 -15.81 -24.16
CA GLU A 563 0.48 -14.49 -24.76
C GLU A 563 0.38 -13.40 -23.68
N ALA A 564 1.44 -12.61 -23.55
CA ALA A 564 1.50 -11.46 -22.66
C ALA A 564 0.83 -10.22 -23.29
N ASP A 565 0.67 -9.15 -22.51
CA ASP A 565 0.21 -7.87 -23.04
C ASP A 565 1.38 -7.10 -23.69
N PRO A 566 1.39 -6.90 -25.02
CA PRO A 566 2.48 -6.18 -25.68
C PRO A 566 2.57 -4.72 -25.22
N ASN A 567 1.51 -4.16 -24.64
CA ASN A 567 1.44 -2.80 -24.10
C ASN A 567 2.09 -2.63 -22.72
N VAL A 568 2.77 -3.65 -22.19
CA VAL A 568 3.41 -3.59 -20.87
C VAL A 568 4.90 -3.86 -20.98
N GLY A 569 5.76 -2.87 -20.72
CA GLY A 569 7.22 -3.05 -20.75
C GLY A 569 7.72 -4.21 -19.88
N GLY A 570 8.85 -4.84 -20.25
CA GLY A 570 9.35 -6.05 -19.56
C GLY A 570 9.54 -5.87 -18.05
N ARG A 571 10.18 -4.78 -17.63
CA ARG A 571 10.39 -4.47 -16.20
C ARG A 571 9.11 -4.10 -15.42
N TYR A 572 8.01 -3.80 -16.12
CA TYR A 572 6.67 -3.51 -15.59
C TYR A 572 5.72 -4.73 -15.70
N SER A 573 6.27 -5.94 -15.92
CA SER A 573 5.48 -7.13 -16.27
C SER A 573 5.17 -8.08 -15.10
N ALA A 574 5.51 -7.69 -13.87
CA ALA A 574 5.31 -8.50 -12.67
C ALA A 574 3.84 -8.91 -12.47
N MET A 575 2.90 -8.01 -12.81
CA MET A 575 1.45 -8.22 -12.64
C MET A 575 0.72 -8.70 -13.91
N ILE A 576 1.45 -9.18 -14.92
CA ILE A 576 0.88 -9.83 -16.12
C ILE A 576 1.38 -11.28 -16.27
N MET A 577 1.15 -11.92 -17.43
CA MET A 577 1.45 -13.35 -17.63
C MET A 577 2.84 -13.80 -17.17
N PHE A 578 3.88 -12.95 -17.31
CA PHE A 578 5.24 -13.26 -16.87
C PHE A 578 5.34 -13.57 -15.38
N GLY A 579 4.71 -12.78 -14.51
CA GLY A 579 4.66 -13.08 -13.07
C GLY A 579 3.51 -14.02 -12.68
N LEU A 580 2.34 -13.86 -13.30
CA LEU A 580 1.13 -14.59 -12.93
C LEU A 580 1.21 -16.10 -13.21
N VAL A 581 1.83 -16.51 -14.32
CA VAL A 581 2.01 -17.94 -14.62
C VAL A 581 2.92 -18.59 -13.57
N THR A 582 4.02 -17.95 -13.22
CA THR A 582 4.91 -18.43 -12.15
C THR A 582 4.16 -18.51 -10.82
N ALA A 583 3.56 -17.42 -10.35
CA ALA A 583 2.81 -17.38 -9.09
C ALA A 583 1.76 -18.51 -9.00
N THR A 584 1.03 -18.73 -10.10
CA THR A 584 0.05 -19.82 -10.23
C THR A 584 0.69 -21.20 -10.03
N LEU A 585 1.79 -21.49 -10.73
CA LEU A 585 2.43 -22.80 -10.71
C LEU A 585 3.11 -23.11 -9.38
N LEU A 586 3.60 -22.08 -8.68
CA LEU A 586 4.11 -22.21 -7.30
C LEU A 586 2.98 -22.40 -6.28
N GLY A 587 1.75 -22.08 -6.65
CA GLY A 587 0.58 -22.27 -5.80
C GLY A 587 0.21 -21.08 -4.93
N VAL A 588 0.64 -19.88 -5.31
CA VAL A 588 0.19 -18.61 -4.72
C VAL A 588 -1.32 -18.46 -4.94
N ASP A 589 -2.03 -18.06 -3.88
CA ASP A 589 -3.43 -17.66 -3.97
C ASP A 589 -3.54 -16.33 -4.76
N LEU A 590 -3.90 -16.44 -6.04
CA LEU A 590 -3.97 -15.27 -6.92
C LEU A 590 -5.09 -14.30 -6.55
N ASP A 591 -6.17 -14.75 -5.91
CA ASP A 591 -7.22 -13.85 -5.43
C ASP A 591 -6.65 -12.96 -4.32
N ARG A 592 -5.93 -13.53 -3.34
CA ARG A 592 -5.27 -12.74 -2.29
C ARG A 592 -4.13 -11.87 -2.81
N PHE A 593 -3.31 -12.40 -3.73
CA PHE A 593 -2.19 -11.66 -4.30
C PHE A 593 -2.68 -10.46 -5.13
N SER A 594 -3.69 -10.66 -5.97
CA SER A 594 -4.28 -9.58 -6.76
C SER A 594 -5.10 -8.61 -5.91
N SER A 595 -5.79 -9.06 -4.86
CA SER A 595 -6.56 -8.16 -3.98
C SER A 595 -5.67 -7.11 -3.33
N LYS A 596 -4.46 -7.50 -2.87
CA LYS A 596 -3.51 -6.55 -2.28
C LYS A 596 -3.00 -5.53 -3.29
N ALA A 597 -2.69 -5.96 -4.52
CA ALA A 597 -2.33 -5.03 -5.59
C ALA A 597 -3.50 -4.08 -5.94
N VAL A 598 -4.73 -4.57 -6.02
CA VAL A 598 -5.93 -3.77 -6.32
C VAL A 598 -6.26 -2.79 -5.20
N GLU A 599 -6.20 -3.23 -3.93
CA GLU A 599 -6.38 -2.38 -2.75
C GLU A 599 -5.43 -1.19 -2.79
N PHE A 600 -4.16 -1.43 -3.09
CA PHE A 600 -3.15 -0.37 -3.23
C PHE A 600 -3.38 0.51 -4.47
N ALA A 601 -3.67 -0.10 -5.63
CA ALA A 601 -3.89 0.60 -6.89
C ALA A 601 -5.07 1.57 -6.86
N LYS A 602 -6.09 1.31 -6.02
CA LYS A 602 -7.20 2.25 -5.75
C LYS A 602 -6.70 3.57 -5.18
N TYR A 603 -5.69 3.56 -4.30
CA TYR A 603 -5.07 4.77 -3.74
C TYR A 603 -4.11 5.47 -4.71
N CYS A 604 -3.85 4.86 -5.87
CA CYS A 604 -3.04 5.46 -6.94
C CYS A 604 -3.90 5.99 -8.11
N GLN A 605 -5.23 5.97 -8.00
CA GLN A 605 -6.11 6.43 -9.07
C GLN A 605 -6.11 7.96 -9.22
N PRO A 606 -6.43 8.50 -10.43
CA PRO A 606 -6.49 9.94 -10.66
C PRO A 606 -7.47 10.72 -9.76
N SER A 607 -8.47 10.05 -9.18
CA SER A 607 -9.43 10.67 -8.25
C SER A 607 -8.89 10.86 -6.85
N ILE A 608 -7.75 10.26 -6.52
CA ILE A 608 -7.13 10.35 -5.20
C ILE A 608 -6.24 11.59 -5.15
N PRO A 609 -6.37 12.44 -4.11
CA PRO A 609 -5.49 13.61 -3.95
C PRO A 609 -4.01 13.22 -3.98
N ALA A 610 -3.15 14.03 -4.61
CA ALA A 610 -1.74 13.66 -4.80
C ALA A 610 -1.02 13.33 -3.48
N GLY A 611 -1.28 14.10 -2.41
CA GLY A 611 -0.65 13.85 -1.10
C GLY A 611 -1.17 12.61 -0.36
N ARG A 612 -2.24 11.98 -0.83
CA ARG A 612 -2.74 10.70 -0.31
C ARG A 612 -2.27 9.49 -1.14
N ASN A 613 -1.68 9.74 -2.31
CA ASN A 613 -1.24 8.72 -3.26
C ASN A 613 0.19 8.21 -2.91
N PRO A 614 0.32 6.99 -2.36
CA PRO A 614 1.60 6.49 -1.85
C PRO A 614 2.66 6.29 -2.94
N GLY A 615 2.27 5.89 -4.15
CA GLY A 615 3.21 5.75 -5.27
C GLY A 615 3.73 7.09 -5.75
N LEU A 616 2.85 8.09 -5.88
CA LEU A 616 3.24 9.44 -6.29
C LEU A 616 4.17 10.11 -5.29
N VAL A 617 3.84 10.04 -3.99
CA VAL A 617 4.66 10.66 -2.95
C VAL A 617 6.04 9.99 -2.86
N LEU A 618 6.12 8.65 -2.96
CA LEU A 618 7.42 7.97 -3.04
C LEU A 618 8.22 8.42 -4.27
N GLY A 619 7.57 8.55 -5.44
CA GLY A 619 8.21 9.06 -6.64
C GLY A 619 8.71 10.51 -6.50
N ALA A 620 7.97 11.36 -5.79
CA ALA A 620 8.40 12.72 -5.46
C ALA A 620 9.63 12.71 -4.55
N ILE A 621 9.66 11.84 -3.53
CA ILE A 621 10.82 11.68 -2.65
C ILE A 621 12.05 11.25 -3.45
N LEU A 622 11.94 10.21 -4.29
CA LEU A 622 13.07 9.71 -5.08
C LEU A 622 13.56 10.71 -6.13
N GLY A 623 12.64 11.43 -6.78
CA GLY A 623 12.97 12.48 -7.74
C GLY A 623 13.68 13.68 -7.11
N GLU A 624 13.22 14.14 -5.95
CA GLU A 624 13.87 15.24 -5.22
C GLU A 624 15.19 14.80 -4.56
N ALA A 625 15.27 13.55 -4.09
CA ALA A 625 16.53 12.96 -3.62
C ALA A 625 17.57 12.98 -4.74
N ASN A 626 17.22 12.56 -5.96
CA ASN A 626 18.10 12.61 -7.12
C ASN A 626 18.62 14.03 -7.40
N LYS A 627 17.72 15.04 -7.44
CA LYS A 627 18.10 16.44 -7.62
C LYS A 627 18.97 16.99 -6.50
N ALA A 628 18.83 16.48 -5.29
CA ALA A 628 19.64 16.85 -4.13
C ALA A 628 21.01 16.13 -4.11
N GLY A 629 21.37 15.38 -5.15
CA GLY A 629 22.60 14.58 -5.20
C GLY A 629 22.54 13.27 -4.42
N ARG A 630 21.35 12.88 -3.93
CA ARG A 630 21.09 11.63 -3.22
C ARG A 630 20.56 10.55 -4.17
N ASN A 631 21.34 10.24 -5.19
CA ASN A 631 20.93 9.34 -6.27
C ASN A 631 21.24 7.86 -6.00
N LYS A 632 21.82 7.48 -4.84
CA LYS A 632 22.14 6.09 -4.50
C LYS A 632 21.03 5.52 -3.61
N LEU A 633 20.07 4.84 -4.24
CA LEU A 633 18.94 4.20 -3.58
C LEU A 633 19.39 2.86 -2.99
N THR A 634 19.58 2.82 -1.68
CA THR A 634 20.04 1.63 -0.96
C THR A 634 18.87 0.88 -0.36
N ILE A 635 18.73 -0.39 -0.72
CA ILE A 635 17.59 -1.23 -0.35
C ILE A 635 18.03 -2.14 0.79
N ILE A 636 17.36 -2.00 1.94
CA ILE A 636 17.50 -2.89 3.09
C ILE A 636 16.19 -3.67 3.17
N ALA A 637 16.22 -4.98 3.02
CA ALA A 637 15.02 -5.81 3.04
C ALA A 637 15.25 -7.07 3.87
N GLU A 638 14.29 -7.37 4.75
CA GLU A 638 14.30 -8.56 5.60
C GLU A 638 13.66 -9.75 4.91
N GLU A 639 13.95 -10.97 5.38
CA GLU A 639 13.22 -12.15 4.91
C GLU A 639 11.73 -12.03 5.26
N PRO A 640 10.82 -12.49 4.39
CA PRO A 640 11.05 -13.15 3.10
C PRO A 640 11.15 -12.19 1.89
N PHE A 641 11.26 -10.88 2.12
CA PHE A 641 11.30 -9.84 1.08
C PHE A 641 12.71 -9.48 0.63
N ARG A 642 13.76 -10.11 1.18
CA ARG A 642 15.16 -9.80 0.88
C ARG A 642 15.48 -9.78 -0.62
N SER A 643 14.88 -10.68 -1.39
CA SER A 643 15.08 -10.77 -2.84
C SER A 643 14.41 -9.66 -3.65
N PHE A 644 13.51 -8.87 -3.06
CA PHE A 644 12.75 -7.84 -3.77
C PHE A 644 13.66 -6.81 -4.46
N GLY A 645 14.79 -6.49 -3.84
CA GLY A 645 15.76 -5.56 -4.39
C GLY A 645 16.29 -5.99 -5.76
N SER A 646 16.39 -7.29 -6.03
CA SER A 646 16.91 -7.81 -7.31
C SER A 646 16.00 -7.52 -8.50
N TRP A 647 14.67 -7.45 -8.30
CA TRP A 647 13.75 -6.94 -9.33
C TRP A 647 13.77 -5.41 -9.39
N LEU A 648 13.82 -4.77 -8.21
CA LEU A 648 13.80 -3.32 -8.11
C LEU A 648 15.02 -2.67 -8.80
N GLU A 649 16.19 -3.30 -8.75
CA GLU A 649 17.38 -2.88 -9.49
C GLU A 649 17.09 -2.69 -10.99
N GLN A 650 16.43 -3.65 -11.62
CA GLN A 650 16.04 -3.51 -13.02
C GLN A 650 15.08 -2.36 -13.22
N LEU A 651 14.00 -2.31 -12.42
CA LEU A 651 12.98 -1.26 -12.57
C LEU A 651 13.61 0.13 -12.46
N VAL A 652 14.46 0.35 -11.46
CA VAL A 652 15.10 1.64 -11.19
C VAL A 652 16.16 1.97 -12.25
N ALA A 653 17.10 1.07 -12.50
CA ALA A 653 18.24 1.33 -13.37
C ALA A 653 17.84 1.47 -14.83
N GLU A 654 16.95 0.60 -15.34
CA GLU A 654 16.52 0.67 -16.74
C GLU A 654 15.59 1.85 -17.01
N SER A 655 14.77 2.25 -16.04
CA SER A 655 13.85 3.38 -16.22
C SER A 655 14.61 4.71 -16.13
N SER A 656 15.45 4.88 -15.11
CA SER A 656 16.07 6.19 -14.82
C SER A 656 17.44 6.41 -15.44
N GLY A 657 18.23 5.36 -15.71
CA GLY A 657 19.64 5.44 -16.09
C GLY A 657 19.88 5.84 -17.55
N LYS A 658 19.65 7.10 -17.89
CA LYS A 658 19.72 7.65 -19.26
C LYS A 658 20.20 9.09 -19.27
N LEU A 659 20.77 9.51 -20.41
CA LEU A 659 21.19 10.90 -20.65
C LEU A 659 22.18 11.46 -19.61
N GLY A 660 22.99 10.62 -18.98
CA GLY A 660 23.90 11.04 -17.90
C GLY A 660 23.19 11.27 -16.56
N LEU A 661 21.91 10.89 -16.45
CA LEU A 661 21.08 11.01 -15.25
C LEU A 661 20.62 9.63 -14.79
N GLY A 662 20.11 9.54 -13.57
CA GLY A 662 19.47 8.33 -13.07
C GLY A 662 19.72 8.07 -11.60
N ILE A 663 19.01 7.07 -11.09
CA ILE A 663 19.12 6.57 -9.73
C ILE A 663 19.95 5.28 -9.80
N VAL A 664 20.97 5.18 -8.94
CA VAL A 664 21.78 3.98 -8.76
C VAL A 664 21.08 3.11 -7.71
N PRO A 665 20.46 1.97 -8.08
CA PRO A 665 19.93 1.04 -7.10
C PRO A 665 21.08 0.23 -6.50
N VAL A 666 21.03 0.03 -5.19
CA VAL A 666 22.03 -0.70 -4.42
C VAL A 666 21.30 -1.80 -3.63
N ASP A 667 21.29 -3.01 -4.18
CA ASP A 667 20.72 -4.20 -3.56
C ASP A 667 21.77 -5.01 -2.80
N ILE A 668 21.35 -5.72 -1.75
CA ILE A 668 22.15 -6.67 -0.96
C ILE A 668 23.55 -6.18 -0.58
N GLU A 669 23.72 -4.87 -0.34
CA GLU A 669 24.99 -4.31 0.14
C GLU A 669 25.24 -4.76 1.59
N PRO A 670 26.45 -5.26 1.91
CA PRO A 670 26.83 -5.52 3.28
C PRO A 670 26.75 -4.24 4.11
N PHE A 671 26.33 -4.34 5.37
CA PHE A 671 26.43 -3.20 6.27
C PHE A 671 27.90 -2.85 6.49
N MET A 672 28.24 -1.58 6.28
CA MET A 672 29.54 -1.02 6.58
C MET A 672 29.93 -1.33 8.03
N THR A 673 31.15 -1.82 8.24
CA THR A 673 31.66 -2.15 9.58
C THR A 673 32.53 -1.05 10.14
N ASN A 674 33.14 -0.24 9.28
CA ASN A 674 34.00 0.88 9.63
C ASN A 674 33.61 2.13 8.83
N GLY A 675 33.47 3.29 9.47
CA GLY A 675 33.23 4.56 8.78
C GLY A 675 31.76 4.99 8.74
N SER A 676 31.43 5.83 7.76
CA SER A 676 30.07 6.35 7.51
C SER A 676 29.79 6.37 6.02
N TYR A 677 28.58 6.06 5.62
CA TYR A 677 28.16 6.17 4.22
C TYR A 677 28.27 7.62 3.73
N HIS A 678 28.56 7.80 2.44
CA HIS A 678 28.51 9.13 1.83
C HIS A 678 27.09 9.70 1.84
N SER A 679 26.99 11.04 1.83
CA SER A 679 25.72 11.77 1.91
C SER A 679 24.89 11.71 0.62
N ASP A 680 25.35 11.00 -0.42
CA ASP A 680 24.67 10.77 -1.70
C ASP A 680 23.66 9.60 -1.65
N ARG A 681 23.46 9.04 -0.46
CA ARG A 681 22.54 7.92 -0.20
C ARG A 681 21.14 8.39 0.18
N ILE A 682 20.17 7.58 -0.25
CA ILE A 682 18.84 7.46 0.35
C ILE A 682 18.55 5.98 0.61
N PHE A 683 18.04 5.66 1.79
CA PHE A 683 17.78 4.29 2.20
C PHE A 683 16.28 4.00 2.18
N VAL A 684 15.91 2.82 1.70
CA VAL A 684 14.57 2.26 1.86
C VAL A 684 14.67 0.95 2.62
N TYR A 685 13.89 0.84 3.69
CA TYR A 685 13.86 -0.31 4.58
C TYR A 685 12.51 -1.02 4.47
N LEU A 686 12.53 -2.23 3.91
CA LEU A 686 11.39 -3.15 3.87
C LEU A 686 11.47 -4.05 5.11
N ARG A 687 10.79 -3.61 6.17
CA ARG A 687 10.78 -4.24 7.49
C ARG A 687 9.68 -5.29 7.58
N ASN A 688 10.00 -6.45 8.12
CA ASN A 688 9.05 -7.51 8.48
C ASN A 688 9.13 -7.84 9.98
N ASP A 689 10.28 -8.32 10.47
CA ASP A 689 10.47 -8.73 11.87
C ASP A 689 11.39 -7.79 12.67
N GLY A 690 12.07 -6.85 12.00
CA GLY A 690 12.98 -5.89 12.63
C GLY A 690 14.38 -6.42 12.91
N THR A 691 14.78 -7.56 12.32
CA THR A 691 16.16 -8.07 12.28
C THR A 691 17.21 -6.98 12.00
N TYR A 692 16.95 -6.00 11.14
CA TYR A 692 17.89 -4.92 10.79
C TYR A 692 17.59 -3.58 11.45
N GLN A 693 16.70 -3.52 12.45
CA GLN A 693 16.28 -2.26 13.06
C GLN A 693 17.45 -1.48 13.68
N GLN A 694 18.38 -2.16 14.36
CA GLN A 694 19.53 -1.51 15.01
C GLN A 694 20.47 -0.85 13.98
N GLN A 695 20.73 -1.52 12.88
CA GLN A 695 21.56 -1.01 11.78
C GLN A 695 20.89 0.19 11.11
N VAL A 696 19.58 0.11 10.90
CA VAL A 696 18.78 1.19 10.30
C VAL A 696 18.73 2.42 11.22
N ASP A 697 18.55 2.23 12.53
CA ASP A 697 18.58 3.33 13.50
C ASP A 697 19.96 4.01 13.53
N HIS A 698 21.05 3.24 13.41
CA HIS A 698 22.39 3.79 13.30
C HIS A 698 22.58 4.64 12.03
N ILE A 699 22.09 4.17 10.87
CA ILE A 699 22.12 4.91 9.61
C ILE A 699 21.33 6.23 9.74
N ALA A 700 20.16 6.20 10.37
CA ALA A 700 19.35 7.40 10.60
C ALA A 700 20.08 8.41 11.51
N GLN A 701 20.75 7.93 12.57
CA GLN A 701 21.56 8.77 13.47
C GLN A 701 22.75 9.43 12.76
N GLN A 702 23.22 8.86 11.64
CA GLN A 702 24.25 9.43 10.77
C GLN A 702 23.71 10.47 9.76
N ASN A 703 22.46 10.95 9.93
CA ASN A 703 21.81 11.92 9.04
C ASN A 703 21.62 11.44 7.60
N HIS A 704 21.33 10.16 7.42
CA HIS A 704 20.81 9.65 6.15
C HIS A 704 19.28 9.58 6.16
N PRO A 705 18.61 9.95 5.05
CA PRO A 705 17.18 9.76 4.93
C PRO A 705 16.88 8.26 4.80
N VAL A 706 15.98 7.77 5.66
CA VAL A 706 15.54 6.38 5.70
C VAL A 706 14.03 6.34 5.56
N ILE A 707 13.54 5.68 4.53
CA ILE A 707 12.12 5.45 4.29
C ILE A 707 11.79 4.02 4.71
N THR A 708 10.92 3.84 5.69
CA THR A 708 10.55 2.50 6.17
C THR A 708 9.15 2.12 5.71
N PHE A 709 9.01 0.91 5.14
CA PHE A 709 7.75 0.25 4.86
C PHE A 709 7.64 -1.02 5.69
N ASN A 710 6.51 -1.22 6.38
CA ASN A 710 6.26 -2.43 7.17
C ASN A 710 5.47 -3.44 6.33
N LEU A 711 6.06 -4.58 6.05
CA LEU A 711 5.49 -5.68 5.27
C LEU A 711 5.35 -6.90 6.19
N ASN A 712 4.13 -7.18 6.63
CA ASN A 712 3.85 -8.24 7.61
C ASN A 712 3.22 -9.48 6.95
N ASN A 713 3.03 -9.45 5.63
CA ASN A 713 2.35 -10.49 4.88
C ASN A 713 2.92 -10.60 3.47
N VAL A 714 3.37 -11.80 3.08
CA VAL A 714 3.93 -12.10 1.75
C VAL A 714 3.03 -11.68 0.58
N TYR A 715 1.70 -11.68 0.76
CA TYR A 715 0.77 -11.20 -0.27
C TYR A 715 0.86 -9.70 -0.54
N GLN A 716 1.50 -8.92 0.36
CA GLN A 716 1.83 -7.51 0.11
C GLN A 716 2.93 -7.35 -0.97
N LEU A 717 3.60 -8.41 -1.41
CA LEU A 717 4.50 -8.31 -2.56
C LEU A 717 3.79 -7.76 -3.81
N GLY A 718 2.52 -8.10 -4.02
CA GLY A 718 1.73 -7.60 -5.15
C GLY A 718 1.50 -6.08 -5.14
N GLN A 719 1.28 -5.48 -3.96
CA GLN A 719 1.18 -4.01 -3.85
C GLN A 719 2.54 -3.34 -4.06
N GLU A 720 3.64 -3.97 -3.63
CA GLU A 720 4.96 -3.36 -3.75
C GLU A 720 5.43 -3.31 -5.20
N PHE A 721 5.14 -4.34 -6.02
CA PHE A 721 5.37 -4.23 -7.47
C PHE A 721 4.70 -2.96 -8.04
N TYR A 722 3.42 -2.76 -7.75
CA TYR A 722 2.69 -1.60 -8.28
C TYR A 722 3.12 -0.25 -7.67
N ARG A 723 3.43 -0.20 -6.36
CA ARG A 723 3.95 1.00 -5.67
C ARG A 723 5.18 1.52 -6.38
N TRP A 724 6.15 0.64 -6.61
CA TRP A 724 7.44 0.99 -7.19
C TRP A 724 7.32 1.33 -8.67
N GLU A 725 6.47 0.64 -9.43
CA GLU A 725 6.19 1.00 -10.83
C GLU A 725 5.68 2.45 -10.96
N ILE A 726 4.71 2.87 -10.12
CA ILE A 726 4.24 4.26 -10.06
C ILE A 726 5.35 5.20 -9.60
N ALA A 727 6.04 4.87 -8.50
CA ALA A 727 7.06 5.73 -7.92
C ALA A 727 8.20 6.04 -8.91
N ILE A 728 8.70 5.03 -9.63
CA ILE A 728 9.79 5.20 -10.58
C ILE A 728 9.32 5.94 -11.83
N ALA A 729 8.09 5.71 -12.32
CA ALA A 729 7.54 6.50 -13.41
C ALA A 729 7.44 8.00 -13.04
N ILE A 730 6.96 8.31 -11.82
CA ILE A 730 6.91 9.68 -11.31
C ILE A 730 8.31 10.27 -11.11
N ALA A 731 9.24 9.53 -10.49
CA ALA A 731 10.61 9.98 -10.30
C ALA A 731 11.30 10.32 -11.63
N CYS A 732 11.12 9.49 -12.66
CA CYS A 732 11.67 9.77 -14.00
C CYS A 732 11.09 11.03 -14.63
N SER A 733 9.79 11.34 -14.42
CA SER A 733 9.19 12.60 -14.88
C SER A 733 9.79 13.83 -14.20
N ILE A 734 10.27 13.68 -12.96
CA ILE A 734 10.91 14.73 -12.17
C ILE A 734 12.37 14.91 -12.58
N ILE A 735 13.08 13.80 -12.86
CA ILE A 735 14.46 13.76 -13.34
C ILE A 735 14.56 14.26 -14.79
N GLY A 736 13.52 14.04 -15.60
CA GLY A 736 13.46 14.44 -17.00
C GLY A 736 14.00 13.39 -17.97
N VAL A 737 13.69 12.11 -17.71
CA VAL A 737 14.07 10.97 -18.57
C VAL A 737 12.86 10.12 -18.94
N ASP A 738 12.92 9.46 -20.09
CA ASP A 738 11.92 8.46 -20.50
C ASP A 738 12.02 7.22 -19.60
N ALA A 739 10.94 6.91 -18.88
CA ALA A 739 10.87 5.78 -17.96
C ALA A 739 10.70 4.43 -18.68
N PHE A 740 10.34 4.40 -19.97
CA PHE A 740 9.81 3.22 -20.65
C PHE A 740 10.68 2.71 -21.81
N ASP A 741 11.65 3.49 -22.28
CA ASP A 741 12.66 3.06 -23.24
C ASP A 741 13.89 2.40 -22.57
N GLN A 742 14.85 1.90 -23.37
CA GLN A 742 16.10 1.27 -22.91
C GLN A 742 17.19 1.25 -24.00
N PRO A 743 17.63 2.42 -24.50
CA PRO A 743 18.45 2.50 -25.70
C PRO A 743 19.85 1.90 -25.53
N ASN A 744 20.42 1.88 -24.31
CA ASN A 744 21.81 1.52 -24.09
C ASN A 744 22.02 0.02 -23.86
N VAL A 745 20.96 -0.73 -23.53
CA VAL A 745 21.00 -2.20 -23.50
C VAL A 745 21.24 -2.79 -24.89
N GLN A 746 20.77 -2.11 -25.94
CA GLN A 746 20.92 -2.59 -27.32
C GLN A 746 22.37 -2.57 -27.81
N ASP A 747 23.20 -1.62 -27.35
CA ASP A 747 24.61 -1.52 -27.75
C ASP A 747 25.40 -2.76 -27.32
N SER A 748 25.30 -3.16 -26.05
CA SER A 748 25.92 -4.40 -25.56
C SER A 748 25.43 -5.63 -26.34
N LYS A 749 24.12 -5.72 -26.63
CA LYS A 749 23.54 -6.84 -27.40
C LYS A 749 24.10 -6.92 -28.81
N GLN A 750 24.21 -5.78 -29.50
CA GLN A 750 24.77 -5.71 -30.86
C GLN A 750 26.24 -6.10 -30.87
N ARG A 751 27.03 -5.63 -29.89
CA ARG A 751 28.44 -5.99 -29.76
C ARG A 751 28.63 -7.47 -29.50
N THR A 752 27.89 -8.04 -28.54
CA THR A 752 27.92 -9.49 -28.29
C THR A 752 27.54 -10.29 -29.54
N ALA A 753 26.49 -9.89 -30.26
CA ALA A 753 26.11 -10.56 -31.51
C ALA A 753 27.22 -10.49 -32.56
N GLN A 754 27.91 -9.36 -32.67
CA GLN A 754 29.08 -9.22 -33.54
C GLN A 754 30.24 -10.12 -33.09
N LYS A 755 30.55 -10.21 -31.79
CA LYS A 755 31.59 -11.11 -31.27
C LYS A 755 31.28 -12.57 -31.55
N VAL A 756 30.03 -12.98 -31.38
CA VAL A 756 29.56 -14.33 -31.73
C VAL A 756 29.72 -14.60 -33.23
N LYS A 757 29.37 -13.63 -34.09
CA LYS A 757 29.55 -13.75 -35.54
C LYS A 757 31.02 -13.87 -35.91
N ASP A 758 31.87 -13.00 -35.38
CA ASP A 758 33.32 -13.01 -35.63
C ASP A 758 33.96 -14.34 -35.19
N PHE A 759 33.52 -14.89 -34.05
CA PHE A 759 33.99 -16.18 -33.56
C PHE A 759 33.62 -17.32 -34.53
N LYS A 760 32.39 -17.35 -35.04
CA LYS A 760 31.97 -18.36 -36.03
C LYS A 760 32.77 -18.30 -37.33
N GLU A 761 33.22 -17.11 -37.72
CA GLU A 761 34.02 -16.92 -38.94
C GLU A 761 35.51 -17.24 -38.73
N LYS A 762 36.07 -16.90 -37.55
CA LYS A 762 37.53 -16.93 -37.28
C LYS A 762 37.98 -18.08 -36.36
N GLY A 763 37.06 -18.72 -35.64
CA GLY A 763 37.33 -19.75 -34.62
C GLY A 763 37.97 -19.23 -33.33
N LYS A 764 38.09 -17.91 -33.15
CA LYS A 764 38.67 -17.28 -31.95
C LYS A 764 38.17 -15.84 -31.78
N PHE A 765 38.19 -15.34 -30.55
CA PHE A 765 37.96 -13.93 -30.26
C PHE A 765 39.20 -13.08 -30.53
N ASP A 766 38.98 -11.86 -31.01
CA ASP A 766 40.00 -10.82 -31.07
C ASP A 766 39.97 -10.04 -29.76
N ILE A 767 40.96 -10.30 -28.90
CA ILE A 767 41.07 -9.70 -27.56
C ILE A 767 42.30 -8.80 -27.53
N GLU A 768 42.11 -7.57 -27.07
CA GLU A 768 43.19 -6.60 -26.95
C GLU A 768 44.31 -7.11 -26.02
N LYS A 769 45.53 -6.58 -26.21
CA LYS A 769 46.65 -6.91 -25.33
C LYS A 769 46.38 -6.37 -23.91
N PRO A 770 46.56 -7.17 -22.85
CA PRO A 770 46.35 -6.71 -21.50
C PRO A 770 47.33 -5.60 -21.11
N ALA A 771 46.88 -4.73 -20.22
CA ALA A 771 47.70 -3.69 -19.61
C ALA A 771 48.73 -4.31 -18.66
N PHE A 772 48.34 -5.35 -17.92
CA PHE A 772 49.20 -6.12 -17.02
C PHE A 772 48.94 -7.62 -17.16
N GLU A 773 50.01 -8.42 -17.11
CA GLU A 773 49.96 -9.88 -17.22
C GLU A 773 50.66 -10.48 -15.99
N PHE A 774 50.00 -11.43 -15.33
CA PHE A 774 50.50 -12.21 -14.20
C PHE A 774 50.43 -13.71 -14.52
N SER A 775 50.98 -14.56 -13.64
CA SER A 775 51.01 -16.02 -13.88
C SER A 775 49.63 -16.67 -13.93
N ASP A 776 48.67 -16.14 -13.20
CA ASP A 776 47.35 -16.72 -12.93
C ASP A 776 46.20 -15.75 -13.26
N SER A 777 46.50 -14.58 -13.85
CA SER A 777 45.53 -13.55 -14.19
C SER A 777 46.10 -12.52 -15.17
N CYS A 778 45.24 -11.78 -15.87
CA CYS A 778 45.63 -10.58 -16.59
C CYS A 778 44.59 -9.46 -16.42
N ILE A 779 45.02 -8.22 -16.67
CA ILE A 779 44.21 -7.02 -16.43
C ILE A 779 44.08 -6.19 -17.71
N MET A 780 42.84 -5.83 -18.04
CA MET A 780 42.51 -4.86 -19.08
C MET A 780 42.07 -3.54 -18.42
N LEU A 781 42.38 -2.41 -19.05
CA LEU A 781 41.93 -1.08 -18.62
C LEU A 781 41.17 -0.39 -19.75
N SER A 782 40.15 0.42 -19.43
CA SER A 782 39.54 1.31 -20.42
C SER A 782 40.55 2.39 -20.88
N SER A 783 40.35 2.95 -22.07
CA SER A 783 41.30 3.88 -22.68
C SER A 783 41.54 5.18 -21.89
N ASN A 784 40.62 5.53 -20.99
CA ASN A 784 40.69 6.73 -20.17
C ASN A 784 41.26 6.47 -18.76
N LEU A 785 41.72 5.25 -18.48
CA LEU A 785 42.29 4.85 -17.18
C LEU A 785 43.74 4.41 -17.37
N GLU A 786 44.66 5.09 -16.69
CA GLU A 786 46.08 4.73 -16.65
C GLU A 786 46.49 4.45 -15.20
N LEU A 787 46.97 3.23 -14.93
CA LEU A 787 47.54 2.85 -13.64
C LEU A 787 49.05 2.66 -13.80
N LYS A 788 49.86 3.30 -12.96
CA LYS A 788 51.33 3.21 -13.02
C LYS A 788 51.85 2.19 -12.03
N GLU A 789 52.93 1.49 -12.40
CA GLU A 789 53.70 0.60 -11.52
C GLU A 789 52.88 -0.50 -10.82
N VAL A 790 51.91 -1.10 -11.51
CA VAL A 790 51.06 -2.17 -10.92
C VAL A 790 51.89 -3.43 -10.67
N LYS A 791 51.97 -3.86 -9.39
CA LYS A 791 52.80 -5.00 -8.96
C LYS A 791 52.04 -6.32 -8.81
N SER A 792 50.73 -6.26 -8.60
CA SER A 792 49.86 -7.41 -8.41
C SER A 792 48.40 -7.05 -8.75
N PRO A 793 47.50 -8.04 -8.91
CA PRO A 793 46.07 -7.76 -9.05
C PRO A 793 45.49 -6.92 -7.90
N LYS A 794 45.92 -7.20 -6.66
CA LYS A 794 45.56 -6.40 -5.48
C LYS A 794 46.02 -4.96 -5.55
N ASP A 795 47.25 -4.71 -5.97
CA ASP A 795 47.77 -3.35 -6.17
C ASP A 795 46.97 -2.60 -7.26
N ALA A 796 46.55 -3.31 -8.32
CA ALA A 796 45.69 -2.73 -9.36
C ALA A 796 44.31 -2.34 -8.81
N LEU A 797 43.71 -3.19 -7.97
CA LEU A 797 42.44 -2.91 -7.31
C LEU A 797 42.56 -1.67 -6.41
N ILE A 798 43.55 -1.62 -5.52
CA ILE A 798 43.76 -0.46 -4.64
C ILE A 798 43.90 0.83 -5.46
N LYS A 799 44.72 0.81 -6.51
CA LYS A 799 44.96 1.99 -7.35
C LYS A 799 43.73 2.48 -8.12
N ILE A 800 42.85 1.60 -8.58
CA ILE A 800 41.59 2.07 -9.18
C ILE A 800 40.64 2.63 -8.11
N LEU A 801 40.61 2.06 -6.91
CA LEU A 801 39.78 2.56 -5.81
C LEU A 801 40.22 3.96 -5.36
N GLU A 802 41.52 4.27 -5.42
CA GLU A 802 42.05 5.62 -5.20
C GLU A 802 41.54 6.66 -6.20
N THR A 803 40.97 6.24 -7.34
CA THR A 803 40.34 7.14 -8.32
C THR A 803 38.87 7.44 -8.02
N ALA A 804 38.32 6.86 -6.96
CA ALA A 804 36.95 7.09 -6.52
C ALA A 804 36.80 8.49 -5.92
N GLU A 805 35.76 9.19 -6.36
CA GLU A 805 35.35 10.48 -5.83
C GLU A 805 34.16 10.31 -4.89
N GLN A 806 33.83 11.33 -4.09
CA GLN A 806 32.77 11.25 -3.08
C GLN A 806 31.40 10.77 -3.60
N ASN A 807 31.04 11.15 -4.83
CA ASN A 807 29.77 10.75 -5.45
C ASN A 807 29.89 9.49 -6.32
N SER A 808 31.04 8.81 -6.30
CA SER A 808 31.23 7.62 -7.13
C SER A 808 30.43 6.44 -6.61
N PHE A 809 30.11 5.51 -7.52
CA PHE A 809 29.70 4.16 -7.16
C PHE A 809 30.62 3.15 -7.84
N ILE A 810 30.80 2.00 -7.21
CA ILE A 810 31.71 0.95 -7.66
C ILE A 810 30.86 -0.28 -7.99
N ALA A 811 30.85 -0.68 -9.26
CA ALA A 811 30.10 -1.82 -9.75
C ALA A 811 31.01 -3.02 -9.99
N ILE A 812 30.75 -4.11 -9.28
CA ILE A 812 31.38 -5.41 -9.49
C ILE A 812 30.53 -6.19 -10.49
N ASN A 813 31.02 -6.33 -11.72
CA ASN A 813 30.36 -7.00 -12.83
C ASN A 813 31.05 -8.35 -13.08
N ALA A 814 30.53 -9.42 -12.47
CA ALA A 814 31.16 -10.73 -12.44
C ALA A 814 30.53 -11.68 -13.47
N PHE A 815 31.23 -11.95 -14.57
CA PHE A 815 30.90 -12.97 -15.57
C PHE A 815 31.45 -14.34 -15.13
N VAL A 816 30.93 -14.81 -14.00
CA VAL A 816 31.31 -16.07 -13.35
C VAL A 816 30.06 -16.81 -12.92
N THR A 817 30.21 -18.07 -12.51
CA THR A 817 29.08 -18.88 -12.01
C THR A 817 28.42 -18.23 -10.81
N ARG A 818 27.09 -18.07 -10.84
CA ARG A 818 26.32 -17.63 -9.67
C ARG A 818 26.03 -18.83 -8.76
N ASN A 819 26.81 -18.97 -7.71
CA ASN A 819 26.62 -19.97 -6.66
C ASN A 819 26.88 -19.34 -5.28
N GLU A 820 26.57 -20.06 -4.20
CA GLU A 820 26.70 -19.55 -2.82
C GLU A 820 28.16 -19.17 -2.48
N GLY A 821 29.15 -19.93 -2.95
CA GLY A 821 30.57 -19.67 -2.71
C GLY A 821 31.03 -18.37 -3.36
N ASN A 822 30.80 -18.22 -4.67
CA ASN A 822 31.15 -17.03 -5.43
C ASN A 822 30.40 -15.80 -4.92
N LEU A 823 29.12 -15.93 -4.56
CA LEU A 823 28.35 -14.85 -3.95
C LEU A 823 28.97 -14.42 -2.63
N LYS A 824 29.34 -15.35 -1.76
CA LYS A 824 30.00 -15.05 -0.49
C LYS A 824 31.32 -14.31 -0.71
N ASP A 825 32.20 -14.84 -1.55
CA ASP A 825 33.52 -14.24 -1.79
C ASP A 825 33.41 -12.84 -2.41
N LEU A 826 32.49 -12.65 -3.36
CA LEU A 826 32.24 -11.34 -3.96
C LEU A 826 31.58 -10.36 -2.98
N GLN A 827 30.77 -10.83 -2.03
CA GLN A 827 30.24 -9.99 -0.95
C GLN A 827 31.33 -9.61 0.07
N GLU A 828 32.30 -10.47 0.36
CA GLU A 828 33.48 -10.10 1.16
C GLU A 828 34.31 -9.03 0.46
N LEU A 829 34.58 -9.20 -0.84
CA LEU A 829 35.25 -8.19 -1.67
C LEU A 829 34.47 -6.87 -1.69
N ARG A 830 33.14 -6.95 -1.85
CA ARG A 830 32.25 -5.77 -1.84
C ARG A 830 32.31 -5.02 -0.51
N LEU A 831 32.28 -5.72 0.62
CA LEU A 831 32.42 -5.13 1.95
C LEU A 831 33.80 -4.48 2.13
N HIS A 832 34.87 -5.13 1.64
CA HIS A 832 36.20 -4.54 1.65
C HIS A 832 36.23 -3.20 0.88
N ILE A 833 35.73 -3.19 -0.36
CA ILE A 833 35.63 -1.97 -1.18
C ILE A 833 34.80 -0.89 -0.49
N LEU A 834 33.65 -1.25 0.10
CA LEU A 834 32.78 -0.32 0.81
C LEU A 834 33.51 0.34 1.98
N ASN A 835 34.20 -0.44 2.82
CA ASN A 835 34.93 0.07 3.98
C ASN A 835 36.14 0.94 3.60
N GLU A 836 36.79 0.68 2.45
CA GLU A 836 37.94 1.47 2.00
C GLU A 836 37.53 2.79 1.35
N THR A 837 36.38 2.83 0.68
CA THR A 837 35.98 3.98 -0.18
C THR A 837 34.78 4.77 0.32
N ASN A 838 33.98 4.19 1.21
CA ASN A 838 32.63 4.64 1.60
C ASN A 838 31.62 4.80 0.44
N CYS A 839 32.03 4.47 -0.80
CA CYS A 839 31.21 4.60 -2.01
C CYS A 839 30.09 3.56 -2.03
N ALA A 840 29.01 3.86 -2.74
CA ALA A 840 28.02 2.86 -3.09
C ALA A 840 28.64 1.73 -3.90
N THR A 841 28.40 0.49 -3.47
CA THR A 841 28.89 -0.69 -4.17
C THR A 841 27.70 -1.45 -4.76
N THR A 842 27.83 -1.97 -5.97
CA THR A 842 26.83 -2.87 -6.58
C THR A 842 27.50 -4.17 -7.02
N LEU A 843 26.75 -5.27 -7.04
CA LEU A 843 27.25 -6.59 -7.46
C LEU A 843 26.29 -7.23 -8.44
N GLY A 844 26.73 -7.41 -9.68
CA GLY A 844 25.96 -8.05 -10.74
C GLY A 844 26.64 -9.31 -11.27
N PHE A 845 25.91 -10.41 -11.35
CA PHE A 845 26.34 -11.61 -12.08
C PHE A 845 25.98 -11.46 -13.57
N GLY A 846 26.96 -11.65 -14.44
CA GLY A 846 26.80 -11.62 -15.89
C GLY A 846 26.28 -12.97 -16.40
N PRO A 847 25.42 -13.00 -17.43
CA PRO A 847 24.90 -11.86 -18.20
C PRO A 847 23.66 -11.18 -17.60
N ARG A 848 23.12 -11.65 -16.46
CA ARG A 848 21.88 -11.12 -15.84
C ARG A 848 21.90 -9.60 -15.70
N PHE A 849 22.98 -9.02 -15.15
CA PHE A 849 23.06 -7.56 -14.94
C PHE A 849 22.99 -6.75 -16.25
N LEU A 850 23.32 -7.34 -17.40
CA LEU A 850 23.20 -6.68 -18.71
C LEU A 850 21.74 -6.33 -19.05
N HIS A 851 20.80 -7.09 -18.47
CA HIS A 851 19.35 -6.89 -18.60
C HIS A 851 18.74 -6.37 -17.29
N SER A 852 19.53 -5.74 -16.43
CA SER A 852 19.05 -4.94 -15.30
C SER A 852 19.83 -3.62 -15.19
N THR A 853 20.94 -3.59 -14.44
CA THR A 853 21.73 -2.38 -14.18
C THR A 853 22.57 -1.94 -15.38
N GLY A 854 22.74 -2.79 -16.40
CA GLY A 854 23.49 -2.50 -17.61
C GLY A 854 23.03 -1.23 -18.32
N GLN A 855 21.74 -0.90 -18.33
CA GLN A 855 21.24 0.36 -18.89
C GLN A 855 21.86 1.58 -18.19
N LEU A 856 21.88 1.59 -16.85
CA LEU A 856 22.46 2.64 -16.02
C LEU A 856 23.98 2.71 -16.18
N HIS A 857 24.68 1.57 -16.23
CA HIS A 857 26.14 1.54 -16.37
C HIS A 857 26.64 2.30 -17.62
N LYS A 858 25.87 2.26 -18.72
CA LYS A 858 26.22 2.96 -19.97
C LYS A 858 25.51 4.31 -20.10
N GLY A 859 24.25 4.40 -19.68
CA GLY A 859 23.38 5.56 -19.89
C GLY A 859 23.30 6.55 -18.74
N GLY A 860 23.62 6.12 -17.53
CA GLY A 860 23.48 6.88 -16.30
C GLY A 860 24.59 7.88 -16.04
N PRO A 861 24.65 8.44 -14.81
CA PRO A 861 25.67 9.40 -14.40
C PRO A 861 27.09 8.89 -14.59
N ASP A 862 28.02 9.79 -14.87
CA ASP A 862 29.47 9.48 -14.98
C ASP A 862 30.17 9.44 -13.63
N GLU A 863 29.61 8.59 -12.77
CA GLU A 863 30.02 8.37 -11.39
C GLU A 863 30.52 6.93 -11.17
N GLY A 864 30.44 6.08 -12.19
CA GLY A 864 30.69 4.64 -12.08
C GLY A 864 32.15 4.25 -12.29
N ILE A 865 32.69 3.45 -11.36
CA ILE A 865 33.91 2.67 -11.52
C ILE A 865 33.51 1.20 -11.67
N PHE A 866 33.92 0.57 -12.77
CA PHE A 866 33.48 -0.78 -13.12
C PHE A 866 34.62 -1.78 -12.96
N ILE A 867 34.45 -2.72 -12.03
CA ILE A 867 35.33 -3.86 -11.81
C ILE A 867 34.69 -5.06 -12.51
N MET A 868 35.19 -5.40 -13.69
CA MET A 868 34.78 -6.60 -14.41
C MET A 868 35.62 -7.79 -13.99
N ILE A 869 35.00 -8.95 -13.80
CA ILE A 869 35.68 -10.20 -13.44
C ILE A 869 35.19 -11.32 -14.36
N THR A 870 36.10 -12.06 -14.97
CA THR A 870 35.80 -13.29 -15.73
C THR A 870 36.70 -14.41 -15.27
N ASP A 871 36.17 -15.63 -15.25
CA ASP A 871 36.97 -16.84 -15.11
C ASP A 871 37.26 -17.44 -16.51
N GLU A 872 38.53 -17.68 -16.83
CA GLU A 872 38.92 -18.31 -18.09
C GLU A 872 38.88 -19.84 -18.01
N ILE A 873 38.82 -20.41 -16.80
CA ILE A 873 38.77 -21.85 -16.59
C ILE A 873 37.31 -22.25 -16.31
N MET A 874 36.55 -22.52 -17.37
CA MET A 874 35.17 -23.02 -17.26
C MET A 874 35.01 -24.35 -18.01
N PRO A 875 34.04 -25.20 -17.64
CA PRO A 875 33.73 -26.40 -18.40
C PRO A 875 33.32 -26.10 -19.84
N GLU A 876 33.81 -26.90 -20.78
CA GLU A 876 33.36 -26.87 -22.16
C GLU A 876 31.96 -27.50 -22.28
N VAL A 877 30.95 -26.67 -22.56
CA VAL A 877 29.57 -27.12 -22.77
C VAL A 877 29.08 -26.55 -24.10
N GLU A 878 28.83 -27.41 -25.08
CA GLU A 878 28.33 -27.00 -26.40
C GLU A 878 26.89 -26.47 -26.34
N ILE A 879 26.59 -25.46 -27.17
CA ILE A 879 25.22 -25.00 -27.42
C ILE A 879 24.74 -25.64 -28.73
N PRO A 880 23.74 -26.56 -28.69
CA PRO A 880 23.30 -27.27 -29.88
C PRO A 880 22.89 -26.34 -31.02
N GLY A 881 23.50 -26.53 -32.19
CA GLY A 881 23.19 -25.77 -33.42
C GLY A 881 23.81 -24.36 -33.50
N TRP A 882 24.61 -23.94 -32.52
CA TRP A 882 25.18 -22.59 -32.52
C TRP A 882 26.61 -22.51 -33.05
N GLY A 883 27.36 -23.62 -33.04
CA GLY A 883 28.77 -23.63 -33.47
C GLY A 883 29.71 -22.91 -32.50
N LEU A 884 29.31 -22.79 -31.23
CA LEU A 884 30.12 -22.31 -30.10
C LEU A 884 29.57 -22.89 -28.79
N GLY A 885 30.37 -22.88 -27.72
CA GLY A 885 29.99 -23.32 -26.39
C GLY A 885 29.55 -22.19 -25.46
N TYR A 886 29.05 -22.53 -24.27
CA TYR A 886 28.65 -21.56 -23.25
C TYR A 886 29.82 -20.69 -22.75
N GLN A 887 31.03 -21.25 -22.66
CA GLN A 887 32.24 -20.50 -22.32
C GLN A 887 32.53 -19.39 -23.35
N ASP A 888 32.34 -19.69 -24.64
CA ASP A 888 32.49 -18.69 -25.70
C ASP A 888 31.41 -17.61 -25.61
N LEU A 889 30.16 -18.01 -25.33
CA LEU A 889 29.04 -17.08 -25.24
C LEU A 889 29.21 -16.09 -24.08
N ILE A 890 29.57 -16.56 -22.89
CA ILE A 890 29.78 -15.69 -21.73
C ILE A 890 30.98 -14.77 -21.93
N LEU A 891 32.06 -15.24 -22.58
CA LEU A 891 33.20 -14.40 -22.95
C LEU A 891 32.81 -13.34 -24.00
N ALA A 892 32.00 -13.69 -25.00
CA ALA A 892 31.48 -12.74 -25.98
C ALA A 892 30.58 -11.67 -25.33
N GLN A 893 29.86 -12.02 -24.27
CA GLN A 893 29.07 -11.08 -23.46
C GLN A 893 29.98 -10.15 -22.66
N ALA A 894 31.02 -10.67 -22.00
CA ALA A 894 32.00 -9.85 -21.29
C ALA A 894 32.73 -8.87 -22.23
N LEU A 895 33.20 -9.34 -23.39
CA LEU A 895 33.83 -8.50 -24.41
C LEU A 895 32.89 -7.41 -24.92
N GLY A 896 31.64 -7.77 -25.23
CA GLY A 896 30.64 -6.82 -25.70
C GLY A 896 30.31 -5.75 -24.67
N ASP A 897 30.28 -6.10 -23.38
CA ASP A 897 30.06 -5.16 -22.28
C ASP A 897 31.26 -4.24 -22.06
N TYR A 898 32.47 -4.80 -22.03
CA TYR A 898 33.72 -4.05 -21.89
C TYR A 898 33.85 -2.99 -23.00
N GLU A 899 33.57 -3.36 -24.25
CA GLU A 899 33.57 -2.43 -25.37
C GLU A 899 32.48 -1.35 -25.25
N ALA A 900 31.28 -1.70 -24.79
CA ALA A 900 30.20 -0.74 -24.60
C ALA A 900 30.58 0.30 -23.53
N LEU A 901 31.14 -0.13 -22.40
CA LEU A 901 31.62 0.75 -21.32
C LEU A 901 32.79 1.61 -21.79
N LYS A 902 33.76 1.03 -22.49
CA LYS A 902 34.92 1.75 -23.06
C LYS A 902 34.49 2.83 -24.04
N ASN A 903 33.54 2.55 -24.93
CA ASN A 903 33.00 3.54 -25.89
C ASN A 903 32.21 4.66 -25.21
N ARG A 904 31.75 4.45 -23.98
CA ARG A 904 31.14 5.47 -23.13
C ARG A 904 32.14 6.18 -22.22
N ASN A 905 33.44 5.95 -22.40
CA ASN A 905 34.52 6.50 -21.58
C ASN A 905 34.34 6.21 -20.09
N ARG A 906 33.78 5.05 -19.72
CA ARG A 906 33.68 4.65 -18.32
C ARG A 906 35.04 4.21 -17.79
N LYS A 907 35.30 4.42 -16.49
CA LYS A 907 36.48 3.87 -15.80
C LYS A 907 36.28 2.36 -15.60
N VAL A 908 36.98 1.53 -16.36
CA VAL A 908 36.85 0.07 -16.29
C VAL A 908 38.20 -0.58 -16.01
N ILE A 909 38.24 -1.45 -15.01
CA ILE A 909 39.27 -2.47 -14.83
C ILE A 909 38.64 -3.83 -15.03
N TRP A 910 39.27 -4.69 -15.82
CA TRP A 910 38.78 -6.05 -16.05
C TRP A 910 39.84 -7.06 -15.67
N PHE A 911 39.56 -7.80 -14.60
CA PHE A 911 40.35 -8.93 -14.12
C PHE A 911 39.91 -10.20 -14.85
N ARG A 912 40.82 -10.77 -15.63
CA ARG A 912 40.63 -12.06 -16.29
C ARG A 912 41.43 -13.11 -15.52
N LEU A 913 40.72 -13.98 -14.80
CA LEU A 913 41.33 -14.97 -13.92
C LEU A 913 41.68 -16.24 -14.71
N LYS A 914 42.92 -16.71 -14.58
CA LYS A 914 43.47 -17.92 -15.22
C LYS A 914 43.84 -18.99 -14.19
N GLY A 915 43.15 -18.99 -13.04
CA GLY A 915 43.44 -19.83 -11.89
C GLY A 915 43.54 -19.08 -10.56
N ALA A 916 43.62 -17.73 -10.60
CA ALA A 916 43.46 -16.89 -9.40
C ALA A 916 42.02 -16.94 -8.86
N THR A 917 41.86 -16.78 -7.55
CA THR A 917 40.58 -16.69 -6.85
C THR A 917 40.14 -15.23 -6.68
N PHE A 918 38.88 -14.98 -6.33
CA PHE A 918 38.41 -13.63 -6.01
C PHE A 918 39.12 -13.04 -4.78
N SER A 919 39.53 -13.90 -3.85
CA SER A 919 40.29 -13.50 -2.66
C SER A 919 41.67 -12.93 -3.02
N ASP A 920 42.33 -13.47 -4.05
CA ASP A 920 43.65 -12.99 -4.50
C ASP A 920 43.62 -11.55 -5.06
N LEU A 921 42.42 -11.03 -5.35
CA LEU A 921 42.24 -9.64 -5.76
C LEU A 921 42.37 -8.65 -4.60
N TRP A 922 42.24 -9.06 -3.33
CA TRP A 922 42.17 -8.12 -2.21
C TRP A 922 42.79 -8.60 -0.89
N LYS A 923 42.87 -9.91 -0.63
CA LYS A 923 43.61 -10.49 0.50
C LYS A 923 45.10 -10.44 0.19
#